data_AF-A0A7S7SLQ7-F1
#
_entry.id   AF-A0A7S7SLQ7-F1
#
_cell.length_a   1.000
_cell.length_b   1.000
_cell.length_c   1.000
_cell.angle_alpha   90.00
_cell.angle_beta   90.00
_cell.angle_gamma   90.00
#
_symmetry.space_group_name_H-M   'P 1'
#
loop_
_entity.id
_entity.type
_entity.pdbx_description
1 polymer ?
#
loop_
_entity_poly.entity_id
_entity_poly.type
_entity_poly.pdbx_seq_one_letter_code
_entity_poly.pdbx_strand_id
1 'polypeptide(L)'
;MHSLFVIGDVGGPEQFHLGDEAMLEANLLTLARLIPNVQFTVASADPGWSSQRYRVSSVKSPLERPIEKALAGTHGVVVSGGGNLCSTWPDKVMDRIALLEHAQALNLPTVVLGQMIGPHLAADQERLLSAPLRKCDWVGVRDAASASIALRLGVDPARLHRQMDDAYFLEPLPVEDERAEPLRSLPQPWILVTLDPSFATEHRAKTLEVLASQLDGLAASLGASLIFVPHVGGLPGSGDAEAGQALRSRMRADLLLLNPWAPREAVWLTGQAAMVVSARYHPLVFATACGVPALGITVDEYTRTKHHGALASAGIEGWCLSAAEVERGALLPLALELWDHRAGLRKRLADASQRAWQHEKQRWDGILRALRLAPASESWPAPPAIHVPPDRDGRPTQLISSDQWREYDRNGYLRLGRLLDDDQLARLRERLDGIMLGQVRYPTLHMQLDTGGAYEDLPDPVAGHSGATLAYRKIQGLEADPLILELVRRDLFREICARHYGAHVPISIFRVMMMNKPAGQGTYLPWHQDAGDVWKLDRDPLVTSWIALDPATRLNGCVQVIPGSHHLGLLSKNGSTLSPEHVEQYCPADRIEHLELEPGEGLLLHNWLLHRSEVNRTGIPRRALSACYMDGRTLGTLTGTRYPVIFGAHEDTETAMPFLRGLLAESAQLRERATEAERYARSLLEDNQRREEMRLESERYAKSLEAELKKIRAPRRMFFLR
;
A
#
# COMPACT_ATOMS: atom_id res chain seq x y z
N MET A 1 49.09 8.79 5.82
CA MET A 1 48.31 8.93 4.55
C MET A 1 47.73 7.56 4.26
N HIS A 2 46.41 7.43 4.26
CA HIS A 2 45.75 6.13 4.02
C HIS A 2 45.57 5.91 2.51
N SER A 3 45.66 4.66 2.08
CA SER A 3 45.44 4.26 0.69
C SER A 3 44.44 3.12 0.66
N LEU A 4 43.36 3.25 -0.13
CA LEU A 4 42.31 2.25 -0.25
C LEU A 4 42.19 1.78 -1.70
N PHE A 5 42.02 0.47 -1.88
CA PHE A 5 41.75 -0.12 -3.17
C PHE A 5 40.26 -0.33 -3.30
N VAL A 6 39.65 0.25 -4.32
CA VAL A 6 38.20 0.22 -4.52
C VAL A 6 37.90 -0.48 -5.85
N ILE A 7 36.98 -1.43 -5.84
CA ILE A 7 36.48 -2.03 -7.07
C ILE A 7 35.00 -1.71 -7.25
N GLY A 8 34.63 -1.22 -8.42
CA GLY A 8 33.25 -0.97 -8.84
C GLY A 8 33.00 -1.56 -10.23
N ASP A 9 31.78 -1.45 -10.73
CA ASP A 9 31.47 -1.78 -12.13
C ASP A 9 31.37 -0.50 -12.96
N VAL A 10 32.53 0.13 -13.14
CA VAL A 10 32.64 1.48 -13.70
C VAL A 10 33.67 1.52 -14.80
N GLY A 11 33.63 2.56 -15.61
CA GLY A 11 34.80 2.96 -16.37
C GLY A 11 34.63 2.88 -17.88
N GLY A 12 33.89 3.81 -18.44
CA GLY A 12 34.17 4.25 -19.80
C GLY A 12 32.98 4.85 -20.51
N PRO A 13 33.23 5.75 -21.48
CA PRO A 13 32.16 6.42 -22.23
C PRO A 13 31.37 5.47 -23.14
N GLU A 14 31.90 4.28 -23.48
CA GLU A 14 31.21 3.32 -24.36
C GLU A 14 30.22 2.40 -23.64
N GLN A 15 30.42 2.19 -22.33
CA GLN A 15 29.59 1.31 -21.49
C GLN A 15 29.30 1.99 -20.14
N PHE A 16 28.78 3.22 -20.21
CA PHE A 16 28.52 4.02 -19.02
C PHE A 16 27.23 3.54 -18.33
N HIS A 17 27.36 3.09 -17.08
CA HIS A 17 26.24 2.70 -16.24
C HIS A 17 26.08 3.68 -15.08
N LEU A 18 25.24 4.71 -15.29
CA LEU A 18 25.02 5.84 -14.38
C LEU A 18 24.82 5.43 -12.92
N GLY A 19 24.08 4.34 -12.69
CA GLY A 19 23.86 3.80 -11.36
C GLY A 19 25.12 3.31 -10.65
N ASP A 20 25.97 2.57 -11.35
CA ASP A 20 27.19 1.99 -10.78
C ASP A 20 28.24 3.07 -10.55
N GLU A 21 28.32 4.03 -11.48
CA GLU A 21 29.09 5.25 -11.36
C GLU A 21 28.63 6.09 -10.15
N ALA A 22 27.31 6.22 -9.92
CA ALA A 22 26.76 6.94 -8.78
C ALA A 22 27.10 6.32 -7.43
N MET A 23 27.06 5.00 -7.33
CA MET A 23 27.41 4.29 -6.11
C MET A 23 28.89 4.41 -5.78
N LEU A 24 29.75 4.26 -6.80
CA LEU A 24 31.18 4.50 -6.61
C LEU A 24 31.45 5.94 -6.19
N GLU A 25 30.87 6.92 -6.87
CA GLU A 25 31.08 8.34 -6.57
C GLU A 25 30.62 8.69 -5.14
N ALA A 26 29.46 8.18 -4.71
CA ALA A 26 28.95 8.35 -3.35
C ALA A 26 29.93 7.80 -2.30
N ASN A 27 30.46 6.60 -2.55
CA ASN A 27 31.40 5.92 -1.66
C ASN A 27 32.75 6.66 -1.59
N LEU A 28 33.30 7.09 -2.73
CA LEU A 28 34.57 7.84 -2.78
C LEU A 28 34.45 9.19 -2.09
N LEU A 29 33.38 9.95 -2.33
CA LEU A 29 33.15 11.24 -1.68
C LEU A 29 33.01 11.10 -0.16
N THR A 30 32.29 10.07 0.29
CA THR A 30 32.11 9.81 1.73
C THR A 30 33.41 9.41 2.39
N LEU A 31 34.17 8.48 1.79
CA LEU A 31 35.48 8.07 2.31
C LEU A 31 36.48 9.24 2.34
N ALA A 32 36.51 10.09 1.29
CA ALA A 32 37.38 11.26 1.24
C ALA A 32 37.07 12.28 2.34
N ARG A 33 35.78 12.41 2.71
CA ARG A 33 35.32 13.28 3.79
C ARG A 33 35.70 12.73 5.18
N LEU A 34 35.58 11.42 5.37
CA LEU A 34 35.84 10.77 6.66
C LEU A 34 37.33 10.52 6.93
N ILE A 35 38.13 10.37 5.86
CA ILE A 35 39.55 10.07 5.92
C ILE A 35 40.34 11.15 5.14
N PRO A 36 40.81 12.21 5.81
CA PRO A 36 41.58 13.28 5.18
C PRO A 36 42.81 12.74 4.46
N ASN A 37 43.05 13.24 3.24
CA ASN A 37 44.18 12.87 2.39
C ASN A 37 44.24 11.37 2.02
N VAL A 38 43.11 10.65 2.08
CA VAL A 38 43.04 9.28 1.55
C VAL A 38 43.36 9.27 0.05
N GLN A 39 44.11 8.27 -0.37
CA GLN A 39 44.38 7.97 -1.77
C GLN A 39 43.54 6.77 -2.19
N PHE A 40 43.01 6.82 -3.41
CA PHE A 40 42.23 5.73 -3.97
C PHE A 40 42.92 5.15 -5.19
N THR A 41 42.95 3.83 -5.26
CA THR A 41 43.20 3.08 -6.49
C THR A 41 41.91 2.38 -6.88
N VAL A 42 41.31 2.78 -8.01
CA VAL A 42 40.04 2.23 -8.49
C VAL A 42 40.28 1.23 -9.61
N ALA A 43 39.77 0.01 -9.46
CA ALA A 43 39.68 -0.95 -10.56
C ALA A 43 38.49 -0.60 -11.48
N SER A 44 38.75 -0.30 -12.75
CA SER A 44 37.74 0.15 -13.72
C SER A 44 37.98 -0.40 -15.12
N ALA A 45 36.95 -0.42 -15.97
CA ALA A 45 37.07 -0.86 -17.36
C ALA A 45 37.91 0.10 -18.22
N ASP A 46 37.91 1.40 -17.94
CA ASP A 46 38.76 2.42 -18.58
C ASP A 46 39.49 3.23 -17.50
N PRO A 47 40.75 2.87 -17.20
CA PRO A 47 41.53 3.56 -16.18
C PRO A 47 41.82 5.02 -16.50
N GLY A 48 42.01 5.37 -17.78
CA GLY A 48 42.32 6.74 -18.18
C GLY A 48 41.14 7.67 -17.89
N TRP A 49 39.96 7.25 -18.34
CA TRP A 49 38.72 7.97 -18.12
C TRP A 49 38.36 8.06 -16.63
N SER A 50 38.44 6.94 -15.90
CA SER A 50 38.09 6.89 -14.47
C SER A 50 39.03 7.74 -13.61
N SER A 51 40.34 7.74 -13.94
CA SER A 51 41.33 8.56 -13.24
C SER A 51 41.03 10.06 -13.41
N GLN A 52 40.68 10.47 -14.63
CA GLN A 52 40.33 11.86 -14.91
C GLN A 52 39.03 12.28 -14.24
N ARG A 53 37.99 11.43 -14.30
CA ARG A 53 36.66 11.74 -13.76
C ARG A 53 36.65 11.82 -12.24
N TYR A 54 37.19 10.81 -11.57
CA TYR A 54 37.14 10.71 -10.11
C TYR A 54 38.35 11.34 -9.42
N ARG A 55 39.37 11.76 -10.18
CA ARG A 55 40.65 12.29 -9.66
C ARG A 55 41.34 11.30 -8.72
N VAL A 56 41.40 10.04 -9.17
CA VAL A 56 41.97 8.89 -8.44
C VAL A 56 43.01 8.20 -9.30
N SER A 57 43.84 7.34 -8.69
CA SER A 57 44.59 6.35 -9.47
C SER A 57 43.63 5.27 -9.95
N SER A 58 43.81 4.74 -11.16
CA SER A 58 42.99 3.65 -11.65
C SER A 58 43.81 2.56 -12.34
N VAL A 59 43.32 1.32 -12.21
CA VAL A 59 43.88 0.12 -12.85
C VAL A 59 42.78 -0.62 -13.61
N LYS A 60 43.15 -1.42 -14.60
CA LYS A 60 42.19 -2.15 -15.43
C LYS A 60 41.44 -3.21 -14.61
N SER A 61 40.12 -3.32 -14.81
CA SER A 61 39.27 -4.46 -14.42
C SER A 61 38.81 -5.18 -15.70
N PRO A 62 38.87 -6.53 -15.76
CA PRO A 62 39.33 -7.44 -14.71
C PRO A 62 40.82 -7.27 -14.38
N LEU A 63 41.20 -7.60 -13.14
CA LEU A 63 42.56 -7.35 -12.65
C LEU A 63 43.59 -8.25 -13.32
N GLU A 64 44.65 -7.63 -13.86
CA GLU A 64 45.80 -8.37 -14.41
C GLU A 64 46.69 -8.93 -13.31
N ARG A 65 47.24 -10.14 -13.54
CA ARG A 65 48.16 -10.78 -12.59
C ARG A 65 49.59 -10.22 -12.74
N PRO A 66 50.36 -10.09 -11.64
CA PRO A 66 50.01 -10.42 -10.25
C PRO A 66 49.16 -9.34 -9.57
N ILE A 67 48.02 -9.73 -9.00
CA ILE A 67 47.04 -8.83 -8.35
C ILE A 67 47.69 -8.12 -7.13
N GLU A 68 48.63 -8.79 -6.47
CA GLU A 68 49.38 -8.27 -5.32
C GLU A 68 50.10 -6.96 -5.64
N LYS A 69 50.53 -6.78 -6.90
CA LYS A 69 51.17 -5.54 -7.34
C LYS A 69 50.20 -4.37 -7.32
N ALA A 70 48.93 -4.59 -7.67
CA ALA A 70 47.89 -3.58 -7.62
C ALA A 70 47.47 -3.24 -6.17
N LEU A 71 47.59 -4.21 -5.26
CA LEU A 71 47.30 -4.05 -3.84
C LEU A 71 48.46 -3.46 -3.02
N ALA A 72 49.66 -3.38 -3.59
CA ALA A 72 50.85 -2.93 -2.89
C ALA A 72 50.67 -1.53 -2.27
N GLY A 73 50.96 -1.41 -0.96
CA GLY A 73 50.83 -0.14 -0.21
C GLY A 73 49.39 0.26 0.15
N THR A 74 48.40 -0.57 -0.16
CA THR A 74 47.01 -0.37 0.23
C THR A 74 46.78 -0.77 1.70
N HIS A 75 45.91 -0.06 2.40
CA HIS A 75 45.55 -0.30 3.81
C HIS A 75 44.24 -1.08 3.97
N GLY A 76 43.41 -1.20 2.93
CA GLY A 76 42.18 -1.98 2.91
C GLY A 76 41.54 -2.02 1.53
N VAL A 77 40.69 -3.03 1.31
CA VAL A 77 39.97 -3.23 0.05
C VAL A 77 38.48 -3.02 0.25
N VAL A 78 37.87 -2.24 -0.64
CA VAL A 78 36.44 -1.95 -0.66
C VAL A 78 35.85 -2.43 -1.98
N VAL A 79 34.94 -3.39 -1.90
CA VAL A 79 34.05 -3.74 -3.01
C VAL A 79 32.87 -2.77 -2.93
N SER A 80 32.85 -1.78 -3.84
CA SER A 80 31.75 -0.83 -3.97
C SER A 80 30.44 -1.56 -4.25
N GLY A 81 29.32 -0.95 -3.90
CA GLY A 81 28.02 -1.56 -4.13
C GLY A 81 27.75 -1.87 -5.60
N GLY A 82 26.94 -2.89 -5.87
CA GLY A 82 26.51 -3.27 -7.20
C GLY A 82 25.49 -4.41 -7.21
N GLY A 83 25.04 -4.79 -8.40
CA GLY A 83 24.23 -5.99 -8.64
C GLY A 83 24.97 -7.08 -9.41
N ASN A 84 26.30 -7.15 -9.22
CA ASN A 84 27.22 -7.92 -10.05
C ASN A 84 27.71 -9.22 -9.40
N LEU A 85 27.25 -9.55 -8.19
CA LEU A 85 27.47 -10.86 -7.55
C LEU A 85 26.36 -11.85 -7.95
N CYS A 86 26.25 -12.15 -9.25
CA CYS A 86 25.21 -12.98 -9.86
C CYS A 86 25.76 -13.74 -11.07
N SER A 87 25.21 -14.94 -11.36
CA SER A 87 25.60 -15.75 -12.53
C SER A 87 25.45 -15.05 -13.88
N THR A 88 24.65 -13.98 -13.96
CA THR A 88 24.54 -13.15 -15.17
C THR A 88 25.87 -12.48 -15.52
N TRP A 89 26.73 -12.23 -14.52
CA TRP A 89 28.01 -11.53 -14.67
C TRP A 89 29.16 -12.36 -14.12
N PRO A 90 29.45 -13.54 -14.70
CA PRO A 90 30.38 -14.51 -14.13
C PRO A 90 31.79 -13.93 -13.96
N ASP A 91 32.25 -13.12 -14.91
CA ASP A 91 33.58 -12.49 -14.85
C ASP A 91 33.69 -11.52 -13.67
N LYS A 92 32.62 -10.78 -13.38
CA LYS A 92 32.57 -9.87 -12.22
C LYS A 92 32.65 -10.66 -10.93
N VAL A 93 31.88 -11.75 -10.79
CA VAL A 93 31.95 -12.64 -9.62
C VAL A 93 33.39 -13.11 -9.40
N MET A 94 34.03 -13.64 -10.44
CA MET A 94 35.39 -14.17 -10.35
C MET A 94 36.44 -13.08 -10.04
N ASP A 95 36.31 -11.88 -10.60
CA ASP A 95 37.20 -10.75 -10.33
C ASP A 95 37.12 -10.30 -8.86
N ARG A 96 35.92 -10.27 -8.27
CA ARG A 96 35.74 -9.94 -6.84
C ARG A 96 36.25 -11.05 -5.93
N ILE A 97 36.04 -12.32 -6.29
CA ILE A 97 36.61 -13.46 -5.56
C ILE A 97 38.13 -13.35 -5.51
N ALA A 98 38.77 -13.19 -6.68
CA ALA A 98 40.22 -13.08 -6.76
C ALA A 98 40.75 -11.90 -5.94
N LEU A 99 40.16 -10.71 -6.10
CA LEU A 99 40.56 -9.53 -5.33
C LEU A 99 40.46 -9.77 -3.82
N LEU A 100 39.35 -10.33 -3.34
CA LEU A 100 39.14 -10.58 -1.91
C LEU A 100 40.12 -11.62 -1.38
N GLU A 101 40.34 -12.73 -2.09
CA GLU A 101 41.29 -13.77 -1.69
C GLU A 101 42.72 -13.25 -1.58
N HIS A 102 43.18 -12.49 -2.57
CA HIS A 102 44.52 -11.90 -2.57
C HIS A 102 44.68 -10.83 -1.48
N ALA A 103 43.66 -9.99 -1.25
CA ALA A 103 43.67 -9.01 -0.16
C ALA A 103 43.75 -9.68 1.22
N GLN A 104 42.97 -10.74 1.42
CA GLN A 104 42.95 -11.50 2.67
C GLN A 104 44.25 -12.27 2.91
N ALA A 105 44.90 -12.78 1.85
CA ALA A 105 46.23 -13.39 1.95
C ALA A 105 47.30 -12.39 2.41
N LEU A 106 47.11 -11.10 2.11
CA LEU A 106 47.95 -9.99 2.58
C LEU A 106 47.52 -9.43 3.94
N ASN A 107 46.55 -10.05 4.63
CA ASN A 107 45.96 -9.59 5.90
C ASN A 107 45.35 -8.18 5.85
N LEU A 108 44.95 -7.72 4.67
CA LEU A 108 44.25 -6.46 4.49
C LEU A 108 42.79 -6.61 4.92
N PRO A 109 42.20 -5.60 5.60
CA PRO A 109 40.78 -5.59 5.86
C PRO A 109 40.00 -5.51 4.56
N THR A 110 38.92 -6.29 4.45
CA THR A 110 38.07 -6.36 3.26
C THR A 110 36.63 -6.03 3.59
N VAL A 111 36.09 -5.02 2.93
CA VAL A 111 34.72 -4.54 3.09
C VAL A 111 33.96 -4.72 1.79
N VAL A 112 32.77 -5.32 1.87
CA VAL A 112 31.80 -5.37 0.78
C VAL A 112 30.66 -4.43 1.13
N LEU A 113 30.46 -3.37 0.34
CA LEU A 113 29.35 -2.43 0.53
C LEU A 113 28.06 -3.01 -0.04
N GLY A 114 27.00 -2.20 -0.20
CA GLY A 114 25.66 -2.70 -0.47
C GLY A 114 25.63 -3.51 -1.76
N GLN A 115 25.56 -4.83 -1.67
CA GLN A 115 25.50 -5.73 -2.82
C GLN A 115 24.10 -6.30 -2.98
N MET A 116 23.73 -6.57 -4.24
CA MET A 116 22.70 -7.55 -4.56
C MET A 116 23.38 -8.86 -4.94
N ILE A 117 23.12 -9.91 -4.17
CA ILE A 117 23.71 -11.24 -4.34
C ILE A 117 22.64 -12.15 -4.95
N GLY A 118 22.93 -12.74 -6.11
CA GLY A 118 21.96 -13.56 -6.85
C GLY A 118 20.96 -12.74 -7.69
N PRO A 119 19.72 -13.23 -7.91
CA PRO A 119 19.07 -14.36 -7.23
C PRO A 119 19.60 -15.73 -7.68
N HIS A 120 20.29 -15.78 -8.81
CA HIS A 120 20.93 -16.99 -9.32
C HIS A 120 22.45 -16.90 -9.15
N LEU A 121 23.04 -17.90 -8.51
CA LEU A 121 24.46 -18.17 -8.44
C LEU A 121 24.68 -19.63 -8.83
N ALA A 122 25.61 -19.90 -9.73
CA ALA A 122 25.97 -21.26 -10.09
C ALA A 122 26.65 -21.95 -8.88
N ALA A 123 26.50 -23.27 -8.77
CA ALA A 123 26.96 -24.00 -7.58
C ALA A 123 28.48 -23.86 -7.33
N ASP A 124 29.26 -23.74 -8.40
CA ASP A 124 30.70 -23.48 -8.34
C ASP A 124 31.00 -22.04 -7.87
N GLN A 125 30.28 -21.05 -8.38
CA GLN A 125 30.37 -19.65 -7.94
C GLN A 125 29.97 -19.49 -6.47
N GLU A 126 28.89 -20.12 -6.03
CA GLU A 126 28.45 -20.15 -4.63
C GLU A 126 29.55 -20.74 -3.72
N ARG A 127 30.13 -21.87 -4.13
CA ARG A 127 31.24 -22.50 -3.39
C ARG A 127 32.47 -21.60 -3.32
N LEU A 128 32.85 -20.95 -4.42
CA LEU A 128 34.05 -20.10 -4.50
C LEU A 128 33.86 -18.77 -3.78
N LEU A 129 32.68 -18.14 -3.86
CA LEU A 129 32.38 -16.88 -3.19
C LEU A 129 32.24 -17.02 -1.67
N SER A 130 31.79 -18.19 -1.21
CA SER A 130 31.58 -18.50 0.20
C SER A 130 32.82 -18.22 1.07
N ALA A 131 33.99 -18.73 0.69
CA ALA A 131 35.20 -18.60 1.49
C ALA A 131 35.68 -17.14 1.69
N PRO A 132 35.86 -16.31 0.65
CA PRO A 132 36.26 -14.92 0.82
C PRO A 132 35.17 -14.06 1.48
N LEU A 133 33.88 -14.31 1.21
CA LEU A 133 32.80 -13.50 1.79
C LEU A 133 32.66 -13.71 3.30
N ARG A 134 32.85 -14.95 3.79
CA ARG A 134 32.91 -15.27 5.24
C ARG A 134 33.98 -14.51 5.99
N LYS A 135 35.11 -14.25 5.33
CA LYS A 135 36.29 -13.61 5.94
C LYS A 135 36.21 -12.09 5.90
N CYS A 136 35.28 -11.51 5.16
CA CYS A 136 35.11 -10.07 5.10
C CYS A 136 34.83 -9.49 6.50
N ASP A 137 35.37 -8.29 6.74
CA ASP A 137 35.20 -7.57 8.00
C ASP A 137 33.84 -6.86 8.06
N TRP A 138 33.24 -6.62 6.89
CA TRP A 138 31.90 -6.06 6.72
C TRP A 138 31.27 -6.56 5.41
N VAL A 139 30.01 -6.98 5.46
CA VAL A 139 29.22 -7.40 4.30
C VAL A 139 27.88 -6.66 4.26
N GLY A 140 27.76 -5.71 3.35
CA GLY A 140 26.56 -4.94 3.08
C GLY A 140 25.67 -5.61 2.03
N VAL A 141 24.36 -5.66 2.26
CA VAL A 141 23.36 -6.16 1.29
C VAL A 141 22.16 -5.23 1.20
N ARG A 142 21.54 -5.11 0.02
CA ARG A 142 20.45 -4.14 -0.23
C ARG A 142 19.05 -4.66 0.07
N ASP A 143 18.89 -5.97 0.10
CA ASP A 143 17.58 -6.61 0.18
C ASP A 143 17.62 -7.91 1.01
N ALA A 144 16.45 -8.38 1.40
CA ALA A 144 16.29 -9.56 2.24
C ALA A 144 16.71 -10.86 1.54
N ALA A 145 16.55 -10.97 0.22
CA ALA A 145 16.95 -12.16 -0.52
C ALA A 145 18.47 -12.27 -0.56
N SER A 146 19.17 -11.17 -0.83
CA SER A 146 20.62 -11.06 -0.74
C SER A 146 21.15 -11.39 0.67
N ALA A 147 20.48 -10.92 1.72
CA ALA A 147 20.82 -11.27 3.10
C ALA A 147 20.70 -12.78 3.38
N SER A 148 19.62 -13.40 2.91
CA SER A 148 19.41 -14.85 3.03
C SER A 148 20.50 -15.65 2.30
N ILE A 149 20.90 -15.20 1.11
CA ILE A 149 22.00 -15.83 0.37
C ILE A 149 23.34 -15.64 1.11
N ALA A 150 23.65 -14.44 1.60
CA ALA A 150 24.87 -14.18 2.39
C ALA A 150 24.98 -15.09 3.63
N LEU A 151 23.88 -15.28 4.37
CA LEU A 151 23.83 -16.21 5.52
C LEU A 151 24.07 -17.66 5.10
N ARG A 152 23.50 -18.08 3.97
CA ARG A 152 23.70 -19.44 3.41
C ARG A 152 25.14 -19.66 2.95
N LEU A 153 25.75 -18.61 2.40
CA LEU A 153 27.18 -18.54 2.11
C LEU A 153 28.02 -18.53 3.40
N GLY A 154 27.42 -18.43 4.58
CA GLY A 154 28.08 -18.56 5.89
C GLY A 154 28.63 -17.26 6.46
N VAL A 155 28.25 -16.11 5.91
CA VAL A 155 28.63 -14.80 6.47
C VAL A 155 28.14 -14.70 7.92
N ASP A 156 29.02 -14.27 8.82
CA ASP A 156 28.69 -14.05 10.23
C ASP A 156 27.56 -13.00 10.36
N PRO A 157 26.44 -13.33 11.01
CA PRO A 157 25.36 -12.37 11.26
C PRO A 157 25.82 -11.06 11.89
N ALA A 158 26.89 -11.07 12.70
CA ALA A 158 27.44 -9.86 13.31
C ALA A 158 28.16 -8.92 12.32
N ARG A 159 28.51 -9.41 11.13
CA ARG A 159 29.16 -8.66 10.04
C ARG A 159 28.26 -8.44 8.83
N LEU A 160 27.04 -8.99 8.86
CA LEU A 160 26.06 -8.85 7.79
C LEU A 160 25.15 -7.67 8.08
N HIS A 161 25.18 -6.67 7.20
CA HIS A 161 24.43 -5.42 7.36
C HIS A 161 23.49 -5.22 6.19
N ARG A 162 22.17 -5.20 6.47
CA ARG A 162 21.19 -4.75 5.48
C ARG A 162 21.20 -3.22 5.42
N GLN A 163 21.37 -2.66 4.24
CA GLN A 163 21.53 -1.22 4.04
C GLN A 163 20.76 -0.71 2.82
N MET A 164 20.55 0.61 2.74
CA MET A 164 20.07 1.24 1.50
C MET A 164 21.17 1.22 0.43
N ASP A 165 20.75 1.43 -0.81
CA ASP A 165 21.64 1.63 -1.92
C ASP A 165 22.61 2.80 -1.67
N ASP A 166 23.89 2.65 -2.01
CA ASP A 166 24.90 3.68 -1.76
C ASP A 166 24.62 4.97 -2.56
N ALA A 167 24.02 4.84 -3.75
CA ALA A 167 23.63 5.99 -4.57
C ALA A 167 22.48 6.82 -3.96
N TYR A 168 21.75 6.28 -2.98
CA TYR A 168 20.72 7.03 -2.24
C TYR A 168 21.31 8.25 -1.50
N PHE A 169 22.57 8.15 -1.08
CA PHE A 169 23.25 9.20 -0.31
C PHE A 169 24.11 10.12 -1.18
N LEU A 170 24.01 10.02 -2.51
CA LEU A 170 24.76 10.87 -3.42
C LEU A 170 24.18 12.30 -3.43
N GLU A 171 25.00 13.28 -3.06
CA GLU A 171 24.58 14.68 -3.02
C GLU A 171 24.39 15.26 -4.44
N PRO A 172 23.25 15.92 -4.73
CA PRO A 172 22.99 16.50 -6.05
C PRO A 172 24.00 17.60 -6.40
N LEU A 173 24.25 17.78 -7.71
CA LEU A 173 25.03 18.88 -8.25
C LEU A 173 24.19 19.64 -9.28
N PRO A 174 23.78 20.90 -9.00
CA PRO A 174 23.05 21.71 -9.95
C PRO A 174 23.78 21.92 -11.26
N VAL A 175 23.05 21.85 -12.38
CA VAL A 175 23.56 22.15 -13.72
C VAL A 175 22.95 23.46 -14.20
N GLU A 176 23.80 24.48 -14.36
CA GLU A 176 23.39 25.82 -14.80
C GLU A 176 23.95 26.20 -16.18
N ASP A 177 24.70 25.29 -16.81
CA ASP A 177 25.28 25.47 -18.14
C ASP A 177 24.27 25.23 -19.27
N GLU A 178 24.75 25.35 -20.52
CA GLU A 178 23.94 25.21 -21.75
C GLU A 178 23.21 23.86 -21.88
N ARG A 179 23.66 22.80 -21.19
CA ARG A 179 22.98 21.49 -21.20
C ARG A 179 21.62 21.56 -20.52
N ALA A 180 21.41 22.51 -19.61
CA ALA A 180 20.13 22.74 -18.94
C ALA A 180 19.18 23.65 -19.75
N GLU A 181 19.64 24.29 -20.83
CA GLU A 181 18.82 25.23 -21.61
C GLU A 181 17.56 24.60 -22.22
N PRO A 182 17.60 23.37 -22.79
CA PRO A 182 16.40 22.70 -23.28
C PRO A 182 15.37 22.39 -22.16
N LEU A 183 15.82 22.28 -20.91
CA LEU A 183 14.94 22.07 -19.77
C LEU A 183 14.27 23.37 -19.35
N ARG A 184 14.97 24.51 -19.40
CA ARG A 184 14.42 25.82 -19.01
C ARG A 184 13.22 26.25 -19.87
N SER A 185 13.18 25.83 -21.12
CA SER A 185 12.08 26.12 -22.04
C SER A 185 10.91 25.14 -21.95
N LEU A 186 11.06 24.01 -21.23
CA LEU A 186 10.00 23.01 -21.10
C LEU A 186 8.93 23.44 -20.07
N PRO A 187 7.63 23.39 -20.45
CA PRO A 187 6.53 23.60 -19.51
C PRO A 187 6.60 22.68 -18.30
N GLN A 188 6.40 23.23 -17.10
CA GLN A 188 6.28 22.47 -15.85
C GLN A 188 4.82 22.09 -15.59
N PRO A 189 4.53 20.92 -15.00
CA PRO A 189 5.47 19.99 -14.37
C PRO A 189 6.20 19.05 -15.35
N TRP A 190 7.38 18.54 -14.97
CA TRP A 190 8.08 17.49 -15.73
C TRP A 190 7.85 16.09 -15.16
N ILE A 191 7.67 15.10 -16.04
CA ILE A 191 7.70 13.68 -15.70
C ILE A 191 8.93 13.06 -16.35
N LEU A 192 9.77 12.45 -15.52
CA LEU A 192 10.99 11.77 -15.97
C LEU A 192 10.68 10.32 -16.30
N VAL A 193 11.05 9.89 -17.49
CA VAL A 193 10.87 8.53 -17.99
C VAL A 193 12.24 7.89 -18.25
N THR A 194 12.40 6.63 -17.84
CA THR A 194 13.58 5.83 -18.22
C THR A 194 13.16 4.40 -18.50
N LEU A 195 13.52 3.87 -19.68
CA LEU A 195 13.28 2.49 -20.08
C LEU A 195 14.60 1.81 -20.46
N ASP A 196 14.67 0.51 -20.25
CA ASP A 196 15.80 -0.31 -20.72
C ASP A 196 15.61 -0.74 -22.19
N PRO A 197 16.67 -1.17 -22.91
CA PRO A 197 16.62 -1.52 -24.32
C PRO A 197 15.63 -2.62 -24.68
N SER A 198 15.21 -3.47 -23.72
CA SER A 198 14.25 -4.54 -24.01
C SER A 198 12.89 -4.00 -24.48
N PHE A 199 12.56 -2.75 -24.18
CA PHE A 199 11.36 -2.07 -24.70
C PHE A 199 11.46 -1.72 -26.19
N ALA A 200 12.66 -1.61 -26.77
CA ALA A 200 12.85 -1.36 -28.19
C ALA A 200 12.80 -2.63 -29.06
N THR A 201 12.65 -3.81 -28.44
CA THR A 201 12.60 -5.10 -29.16
C THR A 201 11.24 -5.36 -29.80
N GLU A 202 11.22 -6.16 -30.88
CA GLU A 202 9.97 -6.58 -31.54
C GLU A 202 9.02 -7.29 -30.58
N HIS A 203 9.56 -8.10 -29.65
CA HIS A 203 8.78 -8.83 -28.66
C HIS A 203 7.95 -7.91 -27.74
N ARG A 204 8.42 -6.68 -27.47
CA ARG A 204 7.71 -5.68 -26.65
C ARG A 204 7.12 -4.53 -27.45
N ALA A 205 7.04 -4.62 -28.78
CA ALA A 205 6.54 -3.55 -29.63
C ALA A 205 5.12 -3.10 -29.20
N LYS A 206 4.24 -4.06 -28.89
CA LYS A 206 2.88 -3.80 -28.40
C LYS A 206 2.88 -3.13 -27.02
N THR A 207 3.66 -3.66 -26.08
CA THR A 207 3.78 -3.05 -24.74
C THR A 207 4.26 -1.60 -24.84
N LEU A 208 5.25 -1.32 -25.69
CA LEU A 208 5.78 0.03 -25.90
C LEU A 208 4.75 0.97 -26.53
N GLU A 209 3.96 0.48 -27.48
CA GLU A 209 2.87 1.26 -28.11
C GLU A 209 1.78 1.64 -27.09
N VAL A 210 1.38 0.69 -26.24
CA VAL A 210 0.39 0.94 -25.18
C VAL A 210 0.98 1.84 -24.08
N LEU A 211 2.26 1.72 -23.77
CA LEU A 211 2.97 2.62 -22.85
C LEU A 211 3.00 4.05 -23.39
N ALA A 212 3.35 4.24 -24.67
CA ALA A 212 3.38 5.54 -25.33
C ALA A 212 2.02 6.26 -25.23
N SER A 213 0.94 5.54 -25.56
CA SER A 213 -0.43 6.06 -25.48
C SER A 213 -0.83 6.48 -24.05
N GLN A 214 -0.44 5.70 -23.04
CA GLN A 214 -0.72 6.04 -21.64
C GLN A 214 0.09 7.24 -21.14
N LEU A 215 1.35 7.37 -21.56
CA LEU A 215 2.18 8.53 -21.24
C LEU A 215 1.67 9.79 -21.94
N ASP A 216 1.16 9.69 -23.18
CA ASP A 216 0.46 10.79 -23.86
C ASP A 216 -0.77 11.23 -23.05
N GLY A 217 -1.60 10.28 -22.61
CA GLY A 217 -2.78 10.54 -21.79
C GLY A 217 -2.43 11.18 -20.45
N LEU A 218 -1.33 10.75 -19.84
CA LEU A 218 -0.83 11.29 -18.57
C LEU A 218 -0.33 12.73 -18.74
N ALA A 219 0.50 12.98 -19.75
CA ALA A 219 1.00 14.31 -20.08
C ALA A 219 -0.15 15.29 -20.35
N ALA A 220 -1.13 14.87 -21.14
CA ALA A 220 -2.32 15.67 -21.44
C ALA A 220 -3.17 15.96 -20.18
N SER A 221 -3.39 14.95 -19.34
CA SER A 221 -4.22 15.09 -18.12
C SER A 221 -3.60 16.04 -17.10
N LEU A 222 -2.26 16.09 -17.04
CA LEU A 222 -1.52 16.86 -16.05
C LEU A 222 -0.96 18.20 -16.59
N GLY A 223 -1.08 18.43 -17.90
CA GLY A 223 -0.36 19.53 -18.57
C GLY A 223 1.15 19.42 -18.40
N ALA A 224 1.69 18.19 -18.34
CA ALA A 224 3.07 17.90 -18.01
C ALA A 224 3.94 17.71 -19.26
N SER A 225 5.21 18.11 -19.17
CA SER A 225 6.22 17.74 -20.17
C SER A 225 6.87 16.40 -19.82
N LEU A 226 7.28 15.66 -20.84
CA LEU A 226 7.98 14.39 -20.68
C LEU A 226 9.47 14.55 -21.03
N ILE A 227 10.32 14.06 -20.13
CA ILE A 227 11.76 13.99 -20.36
C ILE A 227 12.22 12.53 -20.26
N PHE A 228 13.10 12.11 -21.17
CA PHE A 228 13.71 10.78 -21.13
C PHE A 228 15.17 10.87 -20.70
N VAL A 229 15.53 10.16 -19.63
CA VAL A 229 16.89 10.17 -19.07
C VAL A 229 17.50 8.78 -19.14
N PRO A 230 18.43 8.51 -20.09
CA PRO A 230 19.11 7.22 -20.16
C PRO A 230 20.05 7.04 -18.97
N HIS A 231 20.06 5.83 -18.40
CA HIS A 231 20.92 5.46 -17.27
C HIS A 231 22.02 4.48 -17.67
N VAL A 232 21.87 3.78 -18.79
CA VAL A 232 22.87 2.87 -19.33
C VAL A 232 23.04 3.14 -20.82
N GLY A 233 24.27 3.31 -21.28
CA GLY A 233 24.55 3.52 -22.70
C GLY A 233 25.88 4.21 -22.98
N GLY A 234 26.26 4.24 -24.25
CA GLY A 234 27.42 4.98 -24.73
C GLY A 234 27.15 6.48 -24.86
N LEU A 235 28.20 7.29 -24.72
CA LEU A 235 28.17 8.73 -24.91
C LEU A 235 28.76 9.10 -26.30
N PRO A 236 27.97 9.66 -27.24
CA PRO A 236 26.51 9.79 -27.26
C PRO A 236 25.79 8.61 -27.94
N GLY A 237 24.62 8.23 -27.42
CA GLY A 237 23.56 7.57 -28.19
C GLY A 237 23.66 6.06 -28.44
N SER A 238 23.71 5.25 -27.37
CA SER A 238 23.37 3.81 -27.43
C SER A 238 22.72 3.34 -26.12
N GLY A 239 22.25 2.10 -26.03
CA GLY A 239 21.66 1.56 -24.80
C GLY A 239 20.25 2.10 -24.54
N ASP A 240 19.97 2.65 -23.36
CA ASP A 240 18.63 3.13 -22.97
C ASP A 240 18.07 4.18 -23.96
N ALA A 241 18.94 4.93 -24.63
CA ALA A 241 18.55 5.90 -25.65
C ALA A 241 17.77 5.25 -26.81
N GLU A 242 18.03 3.97 -27.13
CA GLU A 242 17.28 3.22 -28.15
C GLU A 242 15.81 3.06 -27.75
N ALA A 243 15.55 2.72 -26.48
CA ALA A 243 14.20 2.65 -25.94
C ALA A 243 13.54 4.03 -25.90
N GLY A 244 14.28 5.08 -25.56
CA GLY A 244 13.79 6.46 -25.62
C GLY A 244 13.40 6.90 -27.03
N GLN A 245 14.19 6.56 -28.04
CA GLN A 245 13.90 6.86 -29.45
C GLN A 245 12.69 6.08 -29.95
N ALA A 246 12.63 4.78 -29.63
CA ALA A 246 11.51 3.92 -29.97
C ALA A 246 10.20 4.36 -29.28
N LEU A 247 10.29 4.86 -28.05
CA LEU A 247 9.15 5.43 -27.34
C LEU A 247 8.70 6.71 -28.05
N ARG A 248 9.60 7.67 -28.28
CA ARG A 248 9.29 8.95 -28.92
C ARG A 248 8.62 8.78 -30.28
N SER A 249 9.03 7.80 -31.09
CA SER A 249 8.42 7.58 -32.41
C SER A 249 6.97 7.09 -32.38
N ARG A 250 6.48 6.66 -31.20
CA ARG A 250 5.11 6.17 -30.97
C ARG A 250 4.24 7.16 -30.19
N MET A 251 4.82 8.25 -29.70
CA MET A 251 4.13 9.25 -28.89
C MET A 251 3.57 10.39 -29.74
N ARG A 252 2.51 11.01 -29.24
CA ARG A 252 1.96 12.27 -29.76
C ARG A 252 2.51 13.47 -29.01
N ALA A 253 2.73 13.34 -27.70
CA ALA A 253 3.36 14.36 -26.89
C ALA A 253 4.86 14.45 -27.19
N ASP A 254 5.42 15.64 -27.03
CA ASP A 254 6.86 15.83 -27.14
C ASP A 254 7.59 15.14 -25.98
N LEU A 255 8.55 14.28 -26.31
CA LEU A 255 9.48 13.65 -25.37
C LEU A 255 10.88 14.23 -25.60
N LEU A 256 11.40 14.97 -24.62
CA LEU A 256 12.78 15.46 -24.67
C LEU A 256 13.75 14.34 -24.29
N LEU A 257 14.53 13.84 -25.25
CA LEU A 257 15.61 12.88 -24.96
C LEU A 257 16.87 13.62 -24.54
N LEU A 258 17.38 13.28 -23.36
CA LEU A 258 18.67 13.75 -22.87
C LEU A 258 19.75 12.70 -23.10
N ASN A 259 21.01 13.16 -23.12
CA ASN A 259 22.16 12.27 -22.96
C ASN A 259 22.30 11.87 -21.48
N PRO A 260 22.98 10.74 -21.17
CA PRO A 260 23.34 10.42 -19.80
C PRO A 260 24.17 11.57 -19.18
N TRP A 261 23.71 12.08 -18.04
CA TRP A 261 24.43 13.09 -17.27
C TRP A 261 25.35 12.45 -16.25
N ALA A 262 26.27 13.22 -15.67
CA ALA A 262 27.08 12.70 -14.57
C ALA A 262 26.20 12.32 -13.37
N PRO A 263 26.57 11.33 -12.54
CA PRO A 263 25.81 10.87 -11.38
C PRO A 263 25.14 11.97 -10.54
N ARG A 264 25.91 12.93 -10.02
CA ARG A 264 25.38 14.00 -9.17
C ARG A 264 24.45 14.95 -9.92
N GLU A 265 24.72 15.18 -11.19
CA GLU A 265 23.87 16.00 -12.08
C GLU A 265 22.54 15.29 -12.37
N ALA A 266 22.56 13.96 -12.54
CA ALA A 266 21.37 13.15 -12.74
C ALA A 266 20.50 13.05 -11.47
N VAL A 267 21.12 13.00 -10.28
CA VAL A 267 20.38 13.10 -9.00
C VAL A 267 19.70 14.47 -8.89
N TRP A 268 20.41 15.55 -9.23
CA TRP A 268 19.83 16.90 -9.27
C TRP A 268 18.65 16.99 -10.24
N LEU A 269 18.83 16.52 -11.47
CA LEU A 269 17.80 16.49 -12.51
C LEU A 269 16.56 15.72 -12.05
N THR A 270 16.77 14.53 -11.47
CA THR A 270 15.69 13.72 -10.89
C THR A 270 14.93 14.50 -9.82
N GLY A 271 15.64 15.24 -8.95
CA GLY A 271 15.02 16.07 -7.92
C GLY A 271 14.16 17.23 -8.44
N GLN A 272 14.36 17.65 -9.69
CA GLN A 272 13.51 18.67 -10.34
C GLN A 272 12.22 18.09 -10.92
N ALA A 273 12.10 16.77 -11.05
CA ALA A 273 10.91 16.13 -11.60
C ALA A 273 9.73 16.18 -10.63
N ALA A 274 8.52 16.27 -11.17
CA ALA A 274 7.31 16.14 -10.39
C ALA A 274 6.99 14.66 -10.10
N MET A 275 7.39 13.77 -11.00
CA MET A 275 7.24 12.33 -10.89
C MET A 275 8.28 11.59 -11.75
N VAL A 276 8.65 10.37 -11.34
CA VAL A 276 9.51 9.46 -12.10
C VAL A 276 8.71 8.21 -12.51
N VAL A 277 8.81 7.80 -13.76
CA VAL A 277 8.30 6.52 -14.27
C VAL A 277 9.47 5.74 -14.86
N SER A 278 9.77 4.55 -14.35
CA SER A 278 10.98 3.85 -14.78
C SER A 278 10.92 2.33 -14.81
N ALA A 279 11.51 1.76 -15.85
CA ALA A 279 11.86 0.33 -15.91
C ALA A 279 13.29 0.03 -15.44
N ARG A 280 14.06 1.05 -15.03
CA ARG A 280 15.41 0.93 -14.47
C ARG A 280 15.36 1.15 -12.95
N TYR A 281 16.27 0.49 -12.25
CA TYR A 281 16.34 0.55 -10.78
C TYR A 281 16.81 1.90 -10.22
N HIS A 282 17.90 2.47 -10.74
CA HIS A 282 18.52 3.69 -10.19
C HIS A 282 17.68 4.97 -10.33
N PRO A 283 16.89 5.20 -11.40
CA PRO A 283 15.92 6.28 -11.41
C PRO A 283 14.98 6.27 -10.20
N LEU A 284 14.55 5.08 -9.75
CA LEU A 284 13.70 4.93 -8.58
C LEU A 284 14.46 5.24 -7.28
N VAL A 285 15.73 4.82 -7.18
CA VAL A 285 16.60 5.17 -6.04
C VAL A 285 16.83 6.68 -5.95
N PHE A 286 17.14 7.33 -7.06
CA PHE A 286 17.31 8.79 -7.11
C PHE A 286 16.01 9.52 -6.77
N ALA A 287 14.87 9.02 -7.27
CA ALA A 287 13.57 9.61 -6.98
C ALA A 287 13.26 9.58 -5.48
N THR A 288 13.40 8.42 -4.85
CA THR A 288 13.11 8.28 -3.41
C THR A 288 14.11 9.05 -2.54
N ALA A 289 15.38 9.16 -2.96
CA ALA A 289 16.38 10.00 -2.31
C ALA A 289 16.05 11.50 -2.38
N CYS A 290 15.55 11.96 -3.52
CA CYS A 290 15.17 13.35 -3.75
C CYS A 290 13.74 13.68 -3.29
N GLY A 291 13.01 12.72 -2.71
CA GLY A 291 11.62 12.91 -2.29
C GLY A 291 10.66 13.12 -3.45
N VAL A 292 10.93 12.53 -4.62
CA VAL A 292 10.10 12.57 -5.82
C VAL A 292 9.27 11.28 -5.90
N PRO A 293 7.95 11.36 -6.11
CA PRO A 293 7.10 10.18 -6.33
C PRO A 293 7.58 9.37 -7.53
N ALA A 294 7.60 8.04 -7.39
CA ALA A 294 8.15 7.14 -8.40
C ALA A 294 7.23 5.95 -8.67
N LEU A 295 7.10 5.60 -9.95
CA LEU A 295 6.37 4.44 -10.44
C LEU A 295 7.32 3.49 -11.17
N GLY A 296 7.47 2.27 -10.67
CA GLY A 296 8.31 1.23 -11.27
C GLY A 296 7.59 0.42 -12.36
N ILE A 297 8.31 0.00 -13.40
CA ILE A 297 7.84 -0.94 -14.44
C ILE A 297 8.76 -2.17 -14.44
N THR A 298 8.25 -3.35 -14.12
CA THR A 298 9.04 -4.60 -14.02
C THR A 298 8.80 -5.47 -15.24
N VAL A 299 9.86 -6.01 -15.81
CA VAL A 299 9.80 -6.84 -17.03
C VAL A 299 9.94 -8.33 -16.74
N ASP A 300 10.43 -8.69 -15.56
CA ASP A 300 10.66 -10.06 -15.09
C ASP A 300 10.72 -10.10 -13.54
N GLU A 301 10.93 -11.30 -12.97
CA GLU A 301 11.04 -11.48 -11.52
C GLU A 301 12.25 -10.76 -10.92
N TYR A 302 13.36 -10.70 -11.67
CA TYR A 302 14.59 -10.05 -11.23
C TYR A 302 14.40 -8.54 -11.03
N THR A 303 13.84 -7.87 -12.03
CA THR A 303 13.50 -6.44 -11.98
C THR A 303 12.40 -6.17 -10.96
N ARG A 304 11.47 -7.11 -10.74
CA ARG A 304 10.47 -7.02 -9.65
C ARG A 304 11.11 -6.97 -8.28
N THR A 305 12.01 -7.90 -7.96
CA THR A 305 12.72 -7.89 -6.67
C THR A 305 13.50 -6.59 -6.49
N LYS A 306 14.18 -6.11 -7.54
CA LYS A 306 14.91 -4.84 -7.52
C LYS A 306 14.00 -3.65 -7.26
N HIS A 307 12.97 -3.43 -8.06
CA HIS A 307 12.10 -2.25 -7.94
C HIS A 307 11.36 -2.26 -6.61
N HIS A 308 10.87 -3.42 -6.18
CA HIS A 308 10.25 -3.56 -4.87
C HIS A 308 11.25 -3.21 -3.74
N GLY A 309 12.51 -3.61 -3.84
CA GLY A 309 13.55 -3.24 -2.87
C GLY A 309 13.80 -1.72 -2.82
N ALA A 310 13.95 -1.06 -3.97
CA ALA A 310 14.14 0.39 -4.04
C ALA A 310 12.97 1.16 -3.40
N LEU A 311 11.74 0.76 -3.73
CA LEU A 311 10.53 1.43 -3.29
C LEU A 311 10.12 1.08 -1.85
N ALA A 312 10.36 -0.15 -1.39
CA ALA A 312 10.07 -0.59 -0.02
C ALA A 312 10.89 0.17 1.02
N SER A 313 12.11 0.57 0.66
CA SER A 313 12.95 1.40 1.54
C SER A 313 12.30 2.74 1.91
N ALA A 314 11.33 3.17 1.10
CA ALA A 314 10.53 4.37 1.26
C ALA A 314 9.06 4.09 1.66
N GLY A 315 8.67 2.82 1.84
CA GLY A 315 7.29 2.41 2.15
C GLY A 315 6.30 2.66 1.00
N ILE A 316 6.78 2.61 -0.23
CA ILE A 316 6.01 2.89 -1.46
C ILE A 316 6.10 1.73 -2.47
N GLU A 317 6.34 0.50 -1.99
CA GLU A 317 6.52 -0.70 -2.80
C GLU A 317 5.32 -1.07 -3.70
N GLY A 318 4.11 -0.61 -3.34
CA GLY A 318 2.90 -0.79 -4.14
C GLY A 318 2.87 0.01 -5.44
N TRP A 319 3.75 1.00 -5.61
CA TRP A 319 3.83 1.84 -6.81
C TRP A 319 4.71 1.19 -7.88
N CYS A 320 4.31 0.00 -8.31
CA CYS A 320 5.03 -0.78 -9.30
C CYS A 320 4.06 -1.60 -10.15
N LEU A 321 4.32 -1.67 -11.46
CA LEU A 321 3.54 -2.44 -12.43
C LEU A 321 4.44 -3.38 -13.21
N SER A 322 3.91 -4.51 -13.66
CA SER A 322 4.56 -5.33 -14.68
C SER A 322 4.33 -4.78 -16.08
N ALA A 323 5.26 -5.07 -17.00
CA ALA A 323 5.11 -4.75 -18.42
C ALA A 323 3.78 -5.29 -18.99
N ALA A 324 3.31 -6.45 -18.52
CA ALA A 324 2.02 -7.01 -18.91
C ALA A 324 0.82 -6.19 -18.39
N GLU A 325 0.92 -5.58 -17.20
CA GLU A 325 -0.10 -4.66 -16.67
C GLU A 325 -0.09 -3.32 -17.42
N VAL A 326 1.09 -2.82 -17.77
CA VAL A 326 1.23 -1.67 -18.66
C VAL A 326 0.53 -1.93 -20.00
N GLU A 327 0.74 -3.09 -20.61
CA GLU A 327 0.07 -3.48 -21.86
C GLU A 327 -1.47 -3.59 -21.71
N ARG A 328 -1.99 -3.82 -20.50
CA ARG A 328 -3.43 -3.81 -20.20
C ARG A 328 -3.99 -2.42 -19.87
N GLY A 329 -3.17 -1.37 -19.92
CA GLY A 329 -3.64 0.00 -19.68
C GLY A 329 -3.61 0.45 -18.21
N ALA A 330 -2.86 -0.22 -17.34
CA ALA A 330 -2.83 0.08 -15.90
C ALA A 330 -1.94 1.28 -15.50
N LEU A 331 -1.05 1.76 -16.37
CA LEU A 331 -0.09 2.81 -16.03
C LEU A 331 -0.75 4.17 -15.86
N LEU A 332 -1.62 4.57 -16.78
CA LEU A 332 -2.30 5.87 -16.70
C LEU A 332 -3.10 6.06 -15.39
N PRO A 333 -4.04 5.16 -15.02
CA PRO A 333 -4.82 5.33 -13.81
C PRO A 333 -3.95 5.32 -12.56
N LEU A 334 -2.94 4.44 -12.49
CA LEU A 334 -2.05 4.38 -11.33
C LEU A 334 -1.13 5.60 -11.24
N ALA A 335 -0.65 6.14 -12.36
CA ALA A 335 0.17 7.35 -12.37
C ALA A 335 -0.64 8.60 -11.96
N LEU A 336 -1.92 8.67 -12.32
CA LEU A 336 -2.81 9.73 -11.84
C LEU A 336 -3.10 9.59 -10.34
N GLU A 337 -3.30 8.37 -9.83
CA GLU A 337 -3.42 8.12 -8.38
C GLU A 337 -2.13 8.54 -7.65
N LEU A 338 -0.96 8.15 -8.17
CA LEU A 338 0.34 8.55 -7.63
C LEU A 338 0.48 10.08 -7.60
N TRP A 339 0.01 10.75 -8.65
CA TRP A 339 -0.01 12.20 -8.76
C TRP A 339 -0.89 12.86 -7.71
N ASP A 340 -2.10 12.34 -7.48
CA ASP A 340 -3.02 12.88 -6.47
C ASP A 340 -2.47 12.71 -5.04
N HIS A 341 -1.76 11.61 -4.79
CA HIS A 341 -1.14 11.32 -3.50
C HIS A 341 0.25 11.96 -3.32
N ARG A 342 0.75 12.69 -4.33
CA ARG A 342 2.14 13.16 -4.40
C ARG A 342 2.57 13.95 -3.17
N ALA A 343 1.76 14.90 -2.70
CA ALA A 343 2.19 15.80 -1.64
C ALA A 343 2.42 15.06 -0.30
N GLY A 344 1.51 14.13 0.05
CA GLY A 344 1.69 13.25 1.21
C GLY A 344 2.84 12.27 1.05
N LEU A 345 3.09 11.79 -0.17
CA LEU A 345 4.25 10.95 -0.49
C LEU A 345 5.57 11.72 -0.35
N ARG A 346 5.68 12.94 -0.89
CA ARG A 346 6.89 13.78 -0.78
C ARG A 346 7.25 14.03 0.68
N LYS A 347 6.25 14.31 1.54
CA LYS A 347 6.46 14.46 2.98
C LYS A 347 7.00 13.17 3.62
N ARG A 348 6.35 12.02 3.36
CA ARG A 348 6.81 10.72 3.86
C ARG A 348 8.24 10.38 3.41
N LEU A 349 8.57 10.67 2.16
CA LEU A 349 9.91 10.47 1.61
C LEU A 349 10.93 11.40 2.27
N ALA A 350 10.57 12.66 2.54
CA ALA A 350 11.44 13.59 3.26
C ALA A 350 11.73 13.10 4.69
N ASP A 351 10.71 12.66 5.42
CA ASP A 351 10.87 12.10 6.77
C ASP A 351 11.71 10.80 6.74
N ALA A 352 11.52 9.95 5.73
CA ALA A 352 12.30 8.73 5.53
C ALA A 352 13.77 9.03 5.23
N SER A 353 14.03 10.00 4.35
CA SER A 353 15.38 10.47 4.04
C SER A 353 16.10 10.98 5.30
N GLN A 354 15.44 11.81 6.11
CA GLN A 354 16.05 12.30 7.35
C GLN A 354 16.47 11.17 8.30
N ARG A 355 15.64 10.12 8.45
CA ARG A 355 16.00 8.92 9.23
C ARG A 355 17.14 8.13 8.60
N ALA A 356 17.12 7.96 7.27
CA ALA A 356 18.17 7.24 6.54
C ALA A 356 19.54 7.91 6.73
N TRP A 357 19.63 9.23 6.59
CA TRP A 357 20.88 9.98 6.76
C TRP A 357 21.43 9.92 8.19
N GLN A 358 20.57 9.79 9.21
CA GLN A 358 21.01 9.58 10.61
C GLN A 358 21.64 8.20 10.81
N HIS A 359 21.05 7.15 10.23
CA HIS A 359 21.59 5.79 10.29
C HIS A 359 22.86 5.64 9.44
N GLU A 360 22.98 6.39 8.34
CA GLU A 360 24.13 6.33 7.44
C GLU A 360 25.45 6.67 8.14
N LYS A 361 25.43 7.66 9.05
CA LYS A 361 26.61 7.97 9.87
C LYS A 361 27.10 6.75 10.67
N GLN A 362 26.17 6.07 11.34
CA GLN A 362 26.50 4.90 12.16
C GLN A 362 27.03 3.75 11.32
N ARG A 363 26.50 3.60 10.09
CA ARG A 363 26.98 2.63 9.10
C ARG A 363 28.45 2.87 8.76
N TRP A 364 28.81 4.09 8.39
CA TRP A 364 30.19 4.43 8.06
C TRP A 364 31.14 4.35 9.24
N ASP A 365 30.70 4.72 10.45
CA ASP A 365 31.48 4.49 11.67
C ASP A 365 31.83 3.00 11.84
N GLY A 366 30.90 2.10 11.49
CA GLY A 366 31.13 0.65 11.46
C GLY A 366 32.09 0.20 10.36
N ILE A 367 31.91 0.69 9.13
CA ILE A 367 32.77 0.39 7.98
C ILE A 367 34.22 0.83 8.24
N LEU A 368 34.43 2.00 8.84
CA LEU A 368 35.77 2.47 9.18
C LEU A 368 36.45 1.58 10.22
N ARG A 369 35.71 1.12 11.25
CA ARG A 369 36.23 0.13 12.20
C ARG A 369 36.62 -1.17 11.51
N ALA A 370 35.81 -1.66 10.57
CA ALA A 370 36.14 -2.83 9.76
C ALA A 370 37.41 -2.63 8.92
N LEU A 371 37.62 -1.42 8.38
CA LEU A 371 38.86 -1.01 7.70
C LEU A 371 40.04 -0.74 8.65
N ARG A 372 39.86 -0.87 9.96
CA ARG A 372 40.87 -0.54 10.99
C ARG A 372 41.31 0.93 10.92
N LEU A 373 40.38 1.81 10.56
CA LEU A 373 40.55 3.25 10.48
C LEU A 373 39.69 3.95 11.53
N ALA A 374 40.18 5.06 12.05
CA ALA A 374 39.40 5.95 12.90
C ALA A 374 38.84 7.10 12.05
N PRO A 375 37.57 7.50 12.23
CA PRO A 375 37.05 8.72 11.60
C PRO A 375 37.85 9.92 12.10
N ALA A 376 38.32 10.76 11.18
CA ALA A 376 39.10 11.94 11.55
C ALA A 376 38.23 13.20 11.70
N SER A 377 36.97 13.15 11.26
CA SER A 377 36.03 14.28 11.33
C SER A 377 34.74 13.89 12.05
N GLU A 378 34.31 14.76 12.97
CA GLU A 378 32.96 14.70 13.57
C GLU A 378 31.88 15.27 12.63
N SER A 379 32.28 15.97 11.56
CA SER A 379 31.33 16.62 10.65
C SER A 379 30.67 15.60 9.72
N TRP A 380 29.37 15.36 9.92
CA TRP A 380 28.53 14.57 9.02
C TRP A 380 27.64 15.52 8.19
N PRO A 381 27.52 15.33 6.86
CA PRO A 381 26.61 16.13 6.04
C PRO A 381 25.16 16.04 6.54
N ALA A 382 24.47 17.17 6.54
CA ALA A 382 23.02 17.17 6.71
C ALA A 382 22.37 16.54 5.46
N PRO A 383 21.21 15.86 5.61
CA PRO A 383 20.44 15.43 4.45
C PRO A 383 20.18 16.62 3.52
N PRO A 384 20.28 16.44 2.19
CA PRO A 384 19.93 17.50 1.26
C PRO A 384 18.49 17.95 1.49
N ALA A 385 18.25 19.25 1.42
CA ALA A 385 16.91 19.80 1.58
C ALA A 385 16.03 19.28 0.43
N ILE A 386 15.13 18.35 0.74
CA ILE A 386 14.10 17.91 -0.18
C ILE A 386 13.10 19.06 -0.30
N HIS A 387 13.14 19.76 -1.43
CA HIS A 387 12.19 20.81 -1.71
C HIS A 387 10.82 20.16 -1.92
N VAL A 388 9.92 20.37 -0.96
CA VAL A 388 8.49 20.14 -1.13
C VAL A 388 7.96 21.45 -1.71
N PRO A 389 7.77 21.57 -3.05
CA PRO A 389 7.15 22.77 -3.60
C PRO A 389 5.79 22.98 -2.90
N PRO A 390 5.45 24.22 -2.53
CA PRO A 390 4.14 24.50 -1.97
C PRO A 390 3.07 24.01 -2.94
N ASP A 391 2.09 23.27 -2.42
CA ASP A 391 0.99 22.77 -3.24
C ASP A 391 0.34 23.95 -3.94
N ARG A 392 0.16 23.86 -5.26
CA ARG A 392 -0.49 24.93 -6.04
C ARG A 392 -1.92 25.22 -5.56
N ASP A 393 -2.49 24.38 -4.69
CA ASP A 393 -3.86 24.47 -4.20
C ASP A 393 -4.01 24.73 -2.70
N GLY A 394 -2.92 24.85 -1.92
CA GLY A 394 -3.00 25.19 -0.49
C GLY A 394 -3.88 24.26 0.37
N ARG A 395 -4.26 23.07 -0.12
CA ARG A 395 -5.08 22.11 0.62
C ARG A 395 -4.20 21.31 1.58
N PRO A 396 -4.63 21.08 2.83
CA PRO A 396 -3.91 20.21 3.76
C PRO A 396 -3.73 18.81 3.16
N THR A 397 -2.53 18.26 3.24
CA THR A 397 -2.16 16.91 2.76
C THR A 397 -2.78 15.78 3.59
N GLN A 398 -3.32 16.11 4.75
CA GLN A 398 -4.02 15.20 5.64
C GLN A 398 -5.00 16.04 6.47
N LEU A 399 -6.30 15.80 6.29
CA LEU A 399 -7.37 16.50 7.01
C LEU A 399 -7.57 15.90 8.42
N ILE A 400 -7.19 14.64 8.63
CA ILE A 400 -7.17 13.99 9.94
C ILE A 400 -5.72 13.65 10.34
N SER A 401 -5.23 14.26 11.41
CA SER A 401 -3.86 14.04 11.89
C SER A 401 -3.61 12.61 12.36
N SER A 402 -2.34 12.18 12.41
CA SER A 402 -1.96 10.87 12.94
C SER A 402 -2.39 10.65 14.39
N ASP A 403 -2.41 11.69 15.22
CA ASP A 403 -2.90 11.60 16.60
C ASP A 403 -4.41 11.35 16.66
N GLN A 404 -5.17 12.04 15.81
CA GLN A 404 -6.61 11.80 15.68
C GLN A 404 -6.90 10.38 15.16
N TRP A 405 -6.10 9.86 14.23
CA TRP A 405 -6.22 8.46 13.80
C TRP A 405 -5.90 7.48 14.92
N ARG A 406 -4.87 7.73 15.74
CA ARG A 406 -4.57 6.90 16.92
C ARG A 406 -5.71 6.94 17.95
N GLU A 407 -6.34 8.09 18.14
CA GLU A 407 -7.51 8.22 19.01
C GLU A 407 -8.68 7.41 18.47
N TYR A 408 -8.98 7.55 17.18
CA TYR A 408 -10.03 6.78 16.50
C TYR A 408 -9.79 5.28 16.59
N ASP A 409 -8.59 4.80 16.27
CA ASP A 409 -8.23 3.38 16.30
C ASP A 409 -8.33 2.80 17.73
N ARG A 410 -8.09 3.61 18.77
CA ARG A 410 -8.21 3.19 20.18
C ARG A 410 -9.66 3.18 20.65
N ASN A 411 -10.42 4.21 20.29
CA ASN A 411 -11.73 4.49 20.89
C ASN A 411 -12.89 3.96 20.02
N GLY A 412 -12.69 3.75 18.73
CA GLY A 412 -13.72 3.44 17.73
C GLY A 412 -14.57 4.63 17.32
N TYR A 413 -14.24 5.84 17.81
CA TYR A 413 -14.85 7.10 17.39
C TYR A 413 -13.84 8.24 17.45
N LEU A 414 -14.14 9.32 16.72
CA LEU A 414 -13.34 10.55 16.69
C LEU A 414 -14.24 11.77 16.55
N ARG A 415 -13.95 12.82 17.32
CA ARG A 415 -14.54 14.15 17.14
C ARG A 415 -13.84 14.84 15.97
N LEU A 416 -14.59 15.18 14.92
CA LEU A 416 -14.10 15.85 13.72
C LEU A 416 -14.08 17.38 13.86
N GLY A 417 -14.63 17.91 14.96
CA GLY A 417 -14.82 19.34 15.16
C GLY A 417 -15.92 19.90 14.26
N ARG A 418 -15.88 21.22 14.03
CA ARG A 418 -16.90 21.94 13.24
C ARG A 418 -16.74 21.66 11.75
N LEU A 419 -17.76 21.04 11.16
CA LEU A 419 -17.83 20.70 9.73
C LEU A 419 -18.76 21.63 8.93
N LEU A 420 -19.69 22.30 9.61
CA LEU A 420 -20.63 23.24 9.01
C LEU A 420 -20.45 24.62 9.64
N ASP A 421 -20.30 25.64 8.80
CA ASP A 421 -20.48 27.03 9.22
C ASP A 421 -21.97 27.34 9.46
N ASP A 422 -22.25 28.52 10.03
CA ASP A 422 -23.61 28.91 10.42
C ASP A 422 -24.57 29.00 9.23
N ASP A 423 -24.09 29.42 8.06
CA ASP A 423 -24.90 29.54 6.85
C ASP A 423 -25.24 28.17 6.27
N GLN A 424 -24.26 27.27 6.19
CA GLN A 424 -24.45 25.88 5.76
C GLN A 424 -25.41 25.14 6.68
N LEU A 425 -25.25 25.34 8.00
CA LEU A 425 -26.11 24.76 9.01
C LEU A 425 -27.56 25.26 8.88
N ALA A 426 -27.76 26.57 8.73
CA ALA A 426 -29.08 27.16 8.53
C ALA A 426 -29.76 26.61 7.27
N ARG A 427 -29.04 26.56 6.15
CA ARG A 427 -29.54 26.02 4.87
C ARG A 427 -29.93 24.54 4.96
N LEU A 428 -29.13 23.73 5.64
CA LEU A 428 -29.43 22.30 5.84
C LEU A 428 -30.66 22.10 6.74
N ARG A 429 -30.80 22.89 7.81
CA ARG A 429 -31.98 22.87 8.68
C ARG A 429 -33.25 23.23 7.91
N GLU A 430 -33.21 24.35 7.18
CA GLU A 430 -34.34 24.80 6.35
C GLU A 430 -34.70 23.74 5.30
N ARG A 431 -33.68 23.13 4.66
CA ARG A 431 -33.90 22.05 3.69
C ARG A 431 -34.62 20.86 4.31
N LEU A 432 -34.18 20.41 5.48
CA LEU A 432 -34.77 19.26 6.18
C LEU A 432 -36.18 19.56 6.70
N ASP A 433 -36.43 20.79 7.17
CA ASP A 433 -37.77 21.22 7.56
C ASP A 433 -38.69 21.27 6.33
N GLY A 434 -38.21 21.76 5.20
CA GLY A 434 -38.92 21.72 3.92
C GLY A 434 -39.24 20.27 3.46
N ILE A 435 -38.34 19.31 3.69
CA ILE A 435 -38.60 17.89 3.42
C ILE A 435 -39.68 17.34 4.37
N MET A 436 -39.54 17.58 5.68
CA MET A 436 -40.49 17.14 6.70
C MET A 436 -41.90 17.71 6.51
N LEU A 437 -42.00 18.96 6.05
CA LEU A 437 -43.26 19.63 5.77
C LEU A 437 -43.78 19.33 4.34
N GLY A 438 -43.04 18.55 3.55
CA GLY A 438 -43.45 18.12 2.21
C GLY A 438 -43.35 19.21 1.13
N GLN A 439 -42.63 20.29 1.40
CA GLN A 439 -42.30 21.37 0.46
C GLN A 439 -41.20 20.95 -0.53
N VAL A 440 -40.29 20.08 -0.07
CA VAL A 440 -39.26 19.41 -0.89
C VAL A 440 -39.53 17.91 -0.84
N ARG A 441 -39.52 17.22 -1.99
CA ARG A 441 -39.85 15.80 -2.08
C ARG A 441 -38.89 15.08 -3.02
N TYR A 442 -38.43 13.91 -2.60
CA TYR A 442 -37.72 12.97 -3.47
C TYR A 442 -38.44 11.62 -3.45
N PRO A 443 -38.59 10.94 -4.60
CA PRO A 443 -39.25 9.63 -4.67
C PRO A 443 -38.54 8.54 -3.84
N THR A 444 -37.25 8.71 -3.58
CA THR A 444 -36.39 7.77 -2.86
C THR A 444 -36.50 7.86 -1.33
N LEU A 445 -37.19 8.88 -0.80
CA LEU A 445 -37.25 9.09 0.64
C LEU A 445 -38.07 8.01 1.35
N HIS A 446 -37.58 7.59 2.52
CA HIS A 446 -38.33 6.77 3.45
C HIS A 446 -38.37 7.46 4.81
N MET A 447 -39.57 7.70 5.33
CA MET A 447 -39.79 8.51 6.52
C MET A 447 -40.48 7.70 7.62
N GLN A 448 -40.05 7.88 8.87
CA GLN A 448 -40.60 7.18 10.03
C GLN A 448 -40.96 8.19 11.12
N LEU A 449 -42.21 8.17 11.58
CA LEU A 449 -42.70 9.02 12.67
C LEU A 449 -42.16 8.56 14.02
N ASP A 450 -41.93 9.51 14.91
CA ASP A 450 -41.62 9.23 16.31
C ASP A 450 -42.91 8.96 17.11
N THR A 451 -42.87 8.02 18.06
CA THR A 451 -43.99 7.66 18.94
C THR A 451 -43.75 8.04 20.40
N GLY A 452 -42.57 8.53 20.76
CA GLY A 452 -42.23 9.00 22.11
C GLY A 452 -42.05 7.91 23.16
N GLY A 453 -41.97 6.64 22.73
CA GLY A 453 -41.98 5.46 23.60
C GLY A 453 -40.87 4.45 23.32
N ALA A 454 -41.20 3.16 23.44
CA ALA A 454 -40.25 2.07 23.23
C ALA A 454 -39.90 1.92 21.74
N TYR A 455 -38.73 1.35 21.46
CA TYR A 455 -38.25 1.13 20.09
C TYR A 455 -39.15 0.17 19.31
N GLU A 456 -39.75 -0.80 20.01
CA GLU A 456 -40.64 -1.84 19.47
C GLU A 456 -41.99 -1.27 19.01
N ASP A 457 -42.40 -0.11 19.52
CA ASP A 457 -43.68 0.53 19.21
C ASP A 457 -43.60 1.44 17.97
N LEU A 458 -42.46 1.47 17.27
CA LEU A 458 -42.27 2.32 16.10
C LEU A 458 -43.05 1.81 14.89
N PRO A 459 -43.74 2.69 14.14
CA PRO A 459 -44.37 2.30 12.89
C PRO A 459 -43.31 1.97 11.83
N ASP A 460 -43.70 1.16 10.84
CA ASP A 460 -42.85 0.89 9.69
C ASP A 460 -42.53 2.20 8.92
N PRO A 461 -41.31 2.34 8.36
CA PRO A 461 -40.99 3.46 7.49
C PRO A 461 -41.92 3.49 6.26
N VAL A 462 -42.45 4.67 5.95
CA VAL A 462 -43.31 4.89 4.79
C VAL A 462 -42.51 5.51 3.65
N ALA A 463 -42.72 5.03 2.43
CA ALA A 463 -42.13 5.62 1.22
C ALA A 463 -42.74 6.99 0.92
N GLY A 464 -41.89 7.98 0.66
CA GLY A 464 -42.30 9.36 0.41
C GLY A 464 -42.74 10.12 1.67
N HIS A 465 -43.63 11.09 1.48
CA HIS A 465 -44.11 12.01 2.52
C HIS A 465 -45.53 11.62 2.95
N SER A 466 -45.72 11.34 4.25
CA SER A 466 -47.01 10.88 4.79
C SER A 466 -47.86 11.98 5.44
N GLY A 467 -47.29 13.15 5.71
CA GLY A 467 -47.99 14.27 6.34
C GLY A 467 -47.04 15.37 6.80
N ALA A 468 -47.48 16.63 6.76
CA ALA A 468 -46.63 17.77 7.12
C ALA A 468 -46.44 17.86 8.65
N THR A 469 -45.27 17.45 9.15
CA THR A 469 -44.94 17.46 10.57
C THR A 469 -43.42 17.42 10.78
N LEU A 470 -42.94 18.01 11.89
CA LEU A 470 -41.53 17.95 12.30
C LEU A 470 -41.23 16.74 13.23
N ALA A 471 -42.22 15.86 13.43
CA ALA A 471 -42.12 14.71 14.32
C ALA A 471 -41.51 13.45 13.67
N TYR A 472 -40.95 13.56 12.47
CA TYR A 472 -40.24 12.43 11.84
C TYR A 472 -38.93 12.17 12.57
N ARG A 473 -38.77 10.97 13.15
CA ARG A 473 -37.52 10.55 13.81
C ARG A 473 -36.41 10.15 12.84
N LYS A 474 -36.78 9.69 11.66
CA LYS A 474 -35.85 9.13 10.68
C LYS A 474 -36.32 9.46 9.27
N ILE A 475 -35.42 10.00 8.46
CA ILE A 475 -35.61 10.20 7.01
C ILE A 475 -34.40 9.60 6.33
N GLN A 476 -34.59 8.62 5.44
CA GLN A 476 -33.52 7.97 4.67
C GLN A 476 -33.65 8.32 3.18
N GLY A 477 -32.59 8.09 2.40
CA GLY A 477 -32.54 8.39 0.98
C GLY A 477 -32.14 9.84 0.69
N LEU A 478 -31.48 10.50 1.65
CA LEU A 478 -31.11 11.91 1.56
C LEU A 478 -29.92 12.17 0.63
N GLU A 479 -29.21 11.13 0.19
CA GLU A 479 -28.20 11.22 -0.87
C GLU A 479 -28.77 11.69 -2.22
N ALA A 480 -30.09 11.69 -2.39
CA ALA A 480 -30.77 12.29 -3.54
C ALA A 480 -30.85 13.82 -3.49
N ASP A 481 -30.66 14.45 -2.32
CA ASP A 481 -30.63 15.91 -2.19
C ASP A 481 -29.24 16.44 -2.55
N PRO A 482 -29.12 17.40 -3.50
CA PRO A 482 -27.82 17.91 -3.95
C PRO A 482 -26.97 18.55 -2.85
N LEU A 483 -27.57 19.25 -1.88
CA LEU A 483 -26.86 19.92 -0.80
C LEU A 483 -26.24 18.90 0.15
N ILE A 484 -26.98 17.83 0.43
CA ILE A 484 -26.53 16.73 1.27
C ILE A 484 -25.47 15.90 0.54
N LEU A 485 -25.68 15.63 -0.75
CA LEU A 485 -24.71 14.90 -1.57
C LEU A 485 -23.37 15.64 -1.68
N GLU A 486 -23.39 16.96 -1.84
CA GLU A 486 -22.18 17.79 -1.84
C GLU A 486 -21.41 17.67 -0.51
N LEU A 487 -22.12 17.72 0.62
CA LEU A 487 -21.53 17.58 1.95
C LEU A 487 -20.84 16.22 2.13
N VAL A 488 -21.53 15.11 1.82
CA VAL A 488 -20.98 13.77 2.04
C VAL A 488 -19.87 13.40 1.04
N ARG A 489 -19.66 14.21 -0.01
CA ARG A 489 -18.60 14.08 -1.02
C ARG A 489 -17.36 14.96 -0.76
N ARG A 490 -17.29 15.65 0.38
CA ARG A 490 -16.10 16.44 0.76
C ARG A 490 -14.86 15.56 0.92
N ASP A 491 -13.69 16.16 0.67
CA ASP A 491 -12.38 15.48 0.71
C ASP A 491 -12.09 14.80 2.06
N LEU A 492 -12.60 15.34 3.17
CA LEU A 492 -12.51 14.72 4.50
C LEU A 492 -13.09 13.30 4.51
N PHE A 493 -14.28 13.12 3.93
CA PHE A 493 -14.94 11.81 3.90
C PHE A 493 -14.29 10.86 2.91
N ARG A 494 -13.69 11.39 1.84
CA ARG A 494 -12.84 10.62 0.94
C ARG A 494 -11.61 10.06 1.67
N GLU A 495 -10.91 10.90 2.46
CA GLU A 495 -9.77 10.48 3.27
C GLU A 495 -10.16 9.38 4.28
N ILE A 496 -11.29 9.58 4.98
CA ILE A 496 -11.84 8.58 5.91
C ILE A 496 -12.10 7.25 5.21
N CYS A 497 -12.75 7.28 4.05
CA CYS A 497 -13.05 6.06 3.30
C CYS A 497 -11.79 5.37 2.78
N ALA A 498 -10.81 6.15 2.29
CA ALA A 498 -9.54 5.61 1.82
C ALA A 498 -8.77 4.89 2.95
N ARG A 499 -8.84 5.40 4.20
CA ARG A 499 -8.24 4.76 5.38
C ARG A 499 -8.86 3.41 5.70
N HIS A 500 -10.18 3.27 5.51
CA HIS A 500 -10.95 2.09 5.92
C HIS A 500 -11.10 1.01 4.84
N TYR A 501 -11.30 1.43 3.59
CA TYR A 501 -11.56 0.52 2.47
C TYR A 501 -10.35 0.38 1.55
N GLY A 502 -9.39 1.32 1.61
CA GLY A 502 -8.26 1.44 0.70
C GLY A 502 -8.49 2.55 -0.33
N ALA A 503 -7.43 3.29 -0.66
CA ALA A 503 -7.52 4.47 -1.56
C ALA A 503 -7.97 4.13 -2.99
N HIS A 504 -7.67 2.92 -3.46
CA HIS A 504 -8.00 2.40 -4.79
C HIS A 504 -9.43 1.81 -4.88
N VAL A 505 -10.13 1.67 -3.75
CA VAL A 505 -11.44 1.04 -3.71
C VAL A 505 -12.51 2.08 -4.05
N PRO A 506 -13.38 1.85 -5.06
CA PRO A 506 -14.52 2.74 -5.28
C PRO A 506 -15.38 2.74 -4.03
N ILE A 507 -15.97 3.88 -3.68
CA ILE A 507 -16.75 4.03 -2.44
C ILE A 507 -18.20 4.30 -2.81
N SER A 508 -19.09 3.49 -2.27
CA SER A 508 -20.52 3.73 -2.31
C SER A 508 -21.03 4.25 -0.97
N ILE A 509 -22.19 4.88 -1.00
CA ILE A 509 -22.92 5.25 0.21
C ILE A 509 -24.05 4.25 0.43
N PHE A 510 -24.07 3.62 1.60
CA PHE A 510 -25.13 2.67 1.92
C PHE A 510 -26.45 3.41 2.18
N ARG A 511 -26.37 4.50 2.94
CA ARG A 511 -27.49 5.36 3.27
C ARG A 511 -27.02 6.72 3.78
N VAL A 512 -27.73 7.78 3.42
CA VAL A 512 -27.73 9.04 4.17
C VAL A 512 -29.09 9.23 4.82
N MET A 513 -29.07 9.56 6.10
CA MET A 513 -30.29 9.72 6.88
C MET A 513 -30.23 10.89 7.86
N MET A 514 -31.37 11.54 8.06
CA MET A 514 -31.57 12.42 9.21
C MET A 514 -32.12 11.59 10.36
N MET A 515 -31.46 11.70 11.51
CA MET A 515 -31.93 11.16 12.78
C MET A 515 -32.38 12.34 13.65
N ASN A 516 -33.63 12.32 14.07
CA ASN A 516 -34.25 13.40 14.84
C ASN A 516 -34.87 12.84 16.11
N LYS A 517 -34.64 13.52 17.24
CA LYS A 517 -35.46 13.39 18.44
C LYS A 517 -36.27 14.68 18.59
N PRO A 518 -37.57 14.68 18.28
CA PRO A 518 -38.40 15.88 18.29
C PRO A 518 -38.38 16.62 19.65
N ALA A 519 -38.79 17.89 19.67
CA ALA A 519 -38.85 18.63 20.93
C ALA A 519 -39.83 17.95 21.92
N GLY A 520 -39.39 17.74 23.17
CA GLY A 520 -40.16 17.12 24.24
C GLY A 520 -40.49 15.64 24.04
N GLN A 521 -39.94 15.01 23.00
CA GLN A 521 -40.29 13.66 22.59
C GLN A 521 -39.07 12.93 22.00
N GLY A 522 -39.01 11.61 22.12
CA GLY A 522 -38.13 10.82 21.25
C GLY A 522 -38.09 9.35 21.66
N THR A 523 -37.93 8.47 20.69
CA THR A 523 -37.79 7.04 20.97
C THR A 523 -36.42 6.71 21.56
N TYR A 524 -36.38 5.90 22.63
CA TYR A 524 -35.15 5.32 23.18
C TYR A 524 -34.50 4.39 22.14
N LEU A 525 -33.20 4.53 21.91
CA LEU A 525 -32.44 3.58 21.09
C LEU A 525 -31.61 2.69 22.01
N PRO A 526 -31.86 1.36 22.04
CA PRO A 526 -31.08 0.44 22.87
C PRO A 526 -29.62 0.32 22.40
N TRP A 527 -28.78 -0.35 23.18
CA TRP A 527 -27.42 -0.68 22.76
C TRP A 527 -27.44 -1.53 21.49
N HIS A 528 -26.72 -1.09 20.47
CA HIS A 528 -26.65 -1.76 19.18
C HIS A 528 -25.30 -1.54 18.51
N GLN A 529 -25.04 -2.34 17.47
CA GLN A 529 -24.02 -2.13 16.46
C GLN A 529 -24.71 -1.90 15.11
N ASP A 530 -24.13 -1.04 14.29
CA ASP A 530 -24.63 -0.74 12.95
C ASP A 530 -23.96 -1.72 11.96
N ALA A 531 -24.36 -2.99 11.95
CA ALA A 531 -23.85 -4.01 11.02
C ALA A 531 -24.72 -5.29 11.04
N GLY A 532 -24.31 -6.32 10.29
CA GLY A 532 -24.87 -7.67 10.34
C GLY A 532 -25.88 -7.98 9.24
N ASP A 533 -26.40 -9.22 9.28
CA ASP A 533 -27.23 -9.80 8.22
C ASP A 533 -28.58 -9.10 8.07
N VAL A 534 -28.94 -8.22 9.01
CA VAL A 534 -30.11 -7.32 8.92
C VAL A 534 -29.99 -6.33 7.77
N TRP A 535 -28.77 -5.97 7.35
CA TRP A 535 -28.55 -5.04 6.23
C TRP A 535 -28.57 -5.74 4.88
N LYS A 536 -28.50 -7.07 4.85
CA LYS A 536 -28.57 -7.88 3.62
C LYS A 536 -27.48 -7.47 2.61
N LEU A 537 -26.25 -7.28 3.09
CA LEU A 537 -25.08 -6.94 2.29
C LEU A 537 -24.08 -8.09 2.30
N ASP A 538 -23.32 -8.26 1.22
CA ASP A 538 -22.27 -9.28 1.12
C ASP A 538 -20.98 -8.91 1.87
N ARG A 539 -20.86 -7.63 2.28
CA ARG A 539 -19.78 -7.06 3.08
C ARG A 539 -20.35 -5.99 4.00
N ASP A 540 -19.82 -5.90 5.23
CA ASP A 540 -20.24 -4.87 6.19
C ASP A 540 -19.63 -3.50 5.86
N PRO A 541 -20.43 -2.43 5.80
CA PRO A 541 -19.97 -1.06 5.94
C PRO A 541 -19.29 -0.88 7.30
N LEU A 542 -18.13 -0.21 7.32
CA LEU A 542 -17.28 -0.06 8.51
C LEU A 542 -17.40 1.29 9.20
N VAL A 543 -17.80 2.35 8.49
CA VAL A 543 -17.78 3.72 9.03
C VAL A 543 -19.01 4.54 8.72
N THR A 544 -19.41 5.31 9.74
CA THR A 544 -20.50 6.28 9.67
C THR A 544 -20.02 7.64 10.16
N SER A 545 -20.32 8.68 9.39
CA SER A 545 -20.23 10.06 9.89
C SER A 545 -21.55 10.48 10.50
N TRP A 546 -21.49 11.28 11.57
CA TRP A 546 -22.65 11.81 12.28
C TRP A 546 -22.43 13.29 12.55
N ILE A 547 -23.29 14.17 12.03
CA ILE A 547 -23.13 15.63 12.10
C ILE A 547 -24.32 16.21 12.86
N ALA A 548 -24.05 16.90 13.97
CA ALA A 548 -25.06 17.54 14.78
C ALA A 548 -25.67 18.71 14.01
N LEU A 549 -26.99 18.70 13.83
CA LEU A 549 -27.70 19.85 13.24
C LEU A 549 -28.33 20.72 14.31
N ASP A 550 -28.56 20.21 15.51
CA ASP A 550 -28.97 20.96 16.69
C ASP A 550 -28.03 20.59 17.85
N PRO A 551 -28.02 21.33 18.97
CA PRO A 551 -27.18 20.97 20.11
C PRO A 551 -27.45 19.53 20.53
N ALA A 552 -26.43 18.70 20.64
CA ALA A 552 -26.54 17.33 21.12
C ALA A 552 -25.97 17.29 22.54
N THR A 553 -26.85 17.14 23.53
CA THR A 553 -26.51 17.21 24.96
C THR A 553 -27.01 15.98 25.69
N ARG A 554 -26.53 15.76 26.91
CA ARG A 554 -27.08 14.70 27.78
C ARG A 554 -28.58 14.85 28.01
N LEU A 555 -29.07 16.09 28.09
CA LEU A 555 -30.48 16.39 28.37
C LEU A 555 -31.43 16.06 27.21
N ASN A 556 -30.95 16.11 25.97
CA ASN A 556 -31.73 15.81 24.77
C ASN A 556 -31.32 14.50 24.08
N GLY A 557 -30.59 13.65 24.80
CA GLY A 557 -30.26 12.30 24.36
C GLY A 557 -29.18 12.26 23.29
N CYS A 558 -28.03 12.88 23.53
CA CYS A 558 -26.82 12.70 22.73
C CYS A 558 -26.45 11.21 22.60
N VAL A 559 -25.61 10.89 21.60
CA VAL A 559 -25.11 9.53 21.43
C VAL A 559 -24.27 9.14 22.65
N GLN A 560 -24.47 7.92 23.13
CA GLN A 560 -23.65 7.30 24.16
C GLN A 560 -22.89 6.13 23.55
N VAL A 561 -21.63 5.95 23.94
CA VAL A 561 -20.75 4.91 23.40
C VAL A 561 -20.00 4.16 24.50
N ILE A 562 -19.49 2.97 24.18
CA ILE A 562 -18.46 2.28 24.96
C ILE A 562 -17.13 2.37 24.21
N PRO A 563 -16.19 3.25 24.62
CA PRO A 563 -14.92 3.41 23.92
C PRO A 563 -14.14 2.08 23.82
N GLY A 564 -13.61 1.81 22.62
CA GLY A 564 -12.82 0.62 22.29
C GLY A 564 -13.64 -0.64 22.00
N SER A 565 -14.97 -0.61 22.15
CA SER A 565 -15.79 -1.82 21.98
C SER A 565 -15.81 -2.37 20.54
N HIS A 566 -15.45 -1.55 19.55
CA HIS A 566 -15.34 -1.98 18.15
C HIS A 566 -14.31 -3.10 17.93
N HIS A 567 -13.32 -3.24 18.82
CA HIS A 567 -12.35 -4.35 18.80
C HIS A 567 -12.95 -5.70 19.20
N LEU A 568 -14.15 -5.73 19.77
CA LEU A 568 -14.86 -6.97 20.08
C LEU A 568 -15.40 -7.66 18.81
N GLY A 569 -15.35 -6.99 17.67
CA GLY A 569 -16.02 -7.43 16.45
C GLY A 569 -17.54 -7.29 16.54
N LEU A 570 -18.24 -7.94 15.62
CA LEU A 570 -19.70 -7.97 15.61
C LEU A 570 -20.22 -9.02 16.60
N LEU A 571 -20.92 -8.57 17.65
CA LEU A 571 -21.42 -9.43 18.73
C LEU A 571 -22.67 -10.23 18.35
N SER A 572 -23.40 -9.79 17.32
CA SER A 572 -24.56 -10.50 16.78
C SER A 572 -24.64 -10.32 15.26
N LYS A 573 -24.64 -11.43 14.52
CA LYS A 573 -24.84 -11.40 13.06
C LYS A 573 -26.31 -11.28 12.67
N ASN A 574 -27.22 -11.81 13.50
CA ASN A 574 -28.64 -11.95 13.15
C ASN A 574 -29.48 -10.73 13.56
N GLY A 575 -28.93 -9.78 14.31
CA GLY A 575 -29.65 -8.59 14.79
C GLY A 575 -28.69 -7.49 15.21
N SER A 576 -29.06 -6.23 14.97
CA SER A 576 -28.24 -5.06 15.31
C SER A 576 -28.25 -4.74 16.80
N THR A 577 -29.35 -5.00 17.50
CA THR A 577 -29.50 -4.77 18.95
C THR A 577 -28.84 -5.88 19.77
N LEU A 578 -28.26 -5.49 20.91
CA LEU A 578 -27.63 -6.45 21.82
C LEU A 578 -28.66 -7.19 22.67
N SER A 579 -28.35 -8.45 23.02
CA SER A 579 -29.09 -9.18 24.03
C SER A 579 -28.82 -8.60 25.43
N PRO A 580 -29.73 -8.79 26.42
CA PRO A 580 -29.52 -8.35 27.78
C PRO A 580 -28.18 -8.81 28.39
N GLU A 581 -27.78 -10.05 28.11
CA GLU A 581 -26.52 -10.64 28.59
C GLU A 581 -25.30 -9.90 28.02
N HIS A 582 -25.32 -9.58 26.73
CA HIS A 582 -24.25 -8.79 26.11
C HIS A 582 -24.22 -7.35 26.64
N VAL A 583 -25.37 -6.75 26.94
CA VAL A 583 -25.42 -5.42 27.55
C VAL A 583 -24.78 -5.43 28.94
N GLU A 584 -25.13 -6.40 29.78
CA GLU A 584 -24.56 -6.54 31.13
C GLU A 584 -23.05 -6.76 31.08
N GLN A 585 -22.58 -7.57 30.13
CA GLN A 585 -21.16 -7.89 29.99
C GLN A 585 -20.31 -6.76 29.40
N TYR A 586 -20.79 -6.09 28.35
CA TYR A 586 -19.96 -5.20 27.52
C TYR A 586 -20.27 -3.70 27.68
N CYS A 587 -21.37 -3.34 28.35
CA CYS A 587 -21.79 -1.94 28.52
C CYS A 587 -21.89 -1.51 30.00
N PRO A 588 -20.84 -1.68 30.82
CA PRO A 588 -20.88 -1.29 32.23
C PRO A 588 -20.98 0.23 32.37
N ALA A 589 -21.74 0.69 33.37
CA ALA A 589 -22.15 2.09 33.50
C ALA A 589 -20.99 3.10 33.64
N ASP A 590 -19.88 2.67 34.24
CA ASP A 590 -18.67 3.47 34.45
C ASP A 590 -17.85 3.70 33.17
N ARG A 591 -18.09 2.91 32.11
CA ARG A 591 -17.43 3.05 30.81
C ARG A 591 -18.25 3.85 29.79
N ILE A 592 -19.45 4.29 30.15
CA ILE A 592 -20.34 5.01 29.22
C ILE A 592 -19.83 6.42 28.99
N GLU A 593 -19.48 6.72 27.74
CA GLU A 593 -19.11 8.06 27.32
C GLU A 593 -20.26 8.74 26.58
N HIS A 594 -20.53 10.00 26.91
CA HIS A 594 -21.57 10.82 26.30
C HIS A 594 -20.94 11.78 25.29
N LEU A 595 -21.32 11.65 24.01
CA LEU A 595 -20.77 12.45 22.93
C LEU A 595 -21.62 13.70 22.73
N GLU A 596 -21.42 14.70 23.60
CA GLU A 596 -22.03 16.02 23.45
C GLU A 596 -21.34 16.83 22.34
N LEU A 597 -22.13 17.54 21.53
CA LEU A 597 -21.69 18.27 20.34
C LEU A 597 -22.47 19.57 20.17
N GLU A 598 -21.77 20.60 19.70
CA GLU A 598 -22.38 21.83 19.24
C GLU A 598 -22.95 21.69 17.81
N PRO A 599 -23.93 22.53 17.42
CA PRO A 599 -24.45 22.52 16.05
C PRO A 599 -23.34 22.70 15.00
N GLY A 600 -23.35 21.86 13.98
CA GLY A 600 -22.36 21.84 12.92
C GLY A 600 -21.11 21.00 13.22
N GLU A 601 -20.96 20.46 14.44
CA GLU A 601 -19.87 19.53 14.75
C GLU A 601 -20.15 18.09 14.27
N GLY A 602 -19.08 17.37 13.94
CA GLY A 602 -19.14 16.01 13.44
C GLY A 602 -18.43 14.97 14.32
N LEU A 603 -18.92 13.74 14.23
CA LEU A 603 -18.27 12.52 14.70
C LEU A 603 -18.00 11.59 13.54
N LEU A 604 -16.87 10.88 13.62
CA LEU A 604 -16.64 9.64 12.90
C LEU A 604 -16.85 8.48 13.87
N LEU A 605 -17.65 7.49 13.46
CA LEU A 605 -17.98 6.31 14.25
C LEU A 605 -17.62 5.05 13.46
N HIS A 606 -16.93 4.12 14.11
CA HIS A 606 -16.81 2.76 13.62
C HIS A 606 -18.17 2.06 13.79
N ASN A 607 -18.64 1.37 12.76
CA ASN A 607 -19.98 0.76 12.75
C ASN A 607 -20.17 -0.35 13.80
N TRP A 608 -19.09 -1.02 14.18
CA TRP A 608 -19.07 -1.98 15.31
C TRP A 608 -18.92 -1.32 16.69
N LEU A 609 -18.82 0.00 16.80
CA LEU A 609 -18.83 0.65 18.11
C LEU A 609 -20.20 0.47 18.77
N LEU A 610 -20.21 0.04 20.02
CA LEU A 610 -21.44 -0.10 20.80
C LEU A 610 -21.94 1.28 21.13
N HIS A 611 -23.17 1.57 20.71
CA HIS A 611 -23.77 2.88 20.94
C HIS A 611 -25.28 2.80 21.22
N ARG A 612 -25.79 3.83 21.88
CA ARG A 612 -27.21 4.00 22.22
C ARG A 612 -27.58 5.48 22.30
N SER A 613 -28.87 5.81 22.47
CA SER A 613 -29.27 7.19 22.82
C SER A 613 -30.58 7.27 23.59
N GLU A 614 -30.61 8.14 24.59
CA GLU A 614 -31.78 8.41 25.44
C GLU A 614 -32.83 9.28 24.74
N VAL A 615 -34.02 9.40 25.33
CA VAL A 615 -35.11 10.26 24.83
C VAL A 615 -34.76 11.76 24.92
N ASN A 616 -35.41 12.62 24.13
CA ASN A 616 -35.24 14.07 24.23
C ASN A 616 -36.28 14.68 25.19
N ARG A 617 -35.81 15.34 26.25
CA ARG A 617 -36.67 15.98 27.27
C ARG A 617 -36.72 17.50 27.17
N THR A 618 -36.05 18.08 26.18
CA THR A 618 -35.88 19.52 26.02
C THR A 618 -36.91 20.10 25.05
N GLY A 619 -37.14 21.42 25.12
CA GLY A 619 -38.06 22.13 24.21
C GLY A 619 -37.52 22.36 22.80
N ILE A 620 -36.35 21.81 22.45
CA ILE A 620 -35.74 21.93 21.13
C ILE A 620 -35.54 20.54 20.51
N PRO A 621 -35.61 20.39 19.18
CA PRO A 621 -35.31 19.12 18.53
C PRO A 621 -33.80 18.81 18.62
N ARG A 622 -33.46 17.53 18.45
CA ARG A 622 -32.08 17.05 18.29
C ARG A 622 -31.94 16.32 16.96
N ARG A 623 -31.75 17.09 15.89
CA ARG A 623 -31.50 16.56 14.53
C ARG A 623 -30.01 16.32 14.31
N ALA A 624 -29.71 15.30 13.51
CA ALA A 624 -28.38 15.02 13.02
C ALA A 624 -28.44 14.35 11.65
N LEU A 625 -27.43 14.62 10.83
CA LEU A 625 -27.23 13.92 9.57
C LEU A 625 -26.27 12.76 9.81
N SER A 626 -26.62 11.58 9.33
CA SER A 626 -25.81 10.36 9.43
C SER A 626 -25.58 9.79 8.03
N ALA A 627 -24.32 9.59 7.66
CA ALA A 627 -23.93 9.03 6.37
C ALA A 627 -23.04 7.81 6.58
N CYS A 628 -23.50 6.65 6.11
CA CYS A 628 -22.81 5.36 6.23
C CYS A 628 -22.15 5.00 4.89
N TYR A 629 -20.83 4.90 4.90
CA TYR A 629 -20.00 4.65 3.72
C TYR A 629 -19.64 3.18 3.62
N MET A 630 -19.42 2.66 2.42
CA MET A 630 -19.02 1.27 2.19
C MET A 630 -18.15 1.11 0.96
N ASP A 631 -17.51 -0.06 0.86
CA ASP A 631 -16.88 -0.53 -0.37
C ASP A 631 -17.89 -0.50 -1.52
N GLY A 632 -17.53 0.13 -2.64
CA GLY A 632 -18.37 0.30 -3.82
C GLY A 632 -18.64 -0.99 -4.58
N ARG A 633 -17.89 -2.06 -4.27
CA ARG A 633 -18.11 -3.41 -4.79
C ARG A 633 -19.16 -4.20 -4.01
N THR A 634 -19.66 -3.66 -2.89
CA THR A 634 -20.69 -4.29 -2.05
C THR A 634 -21.98 -4.54 -2.84
N LEU A 635 -22.53 -5.74 -2.67
CA LEU A 635 -23.75 -6.22 -3.30
C LEU A 635 -24.83 -6.49 -2.25
N GLY A 636 -26.08 -6.17 -2.58
CA GLY A 636 -27.23 -6.64 -1.81
C GLY A 636 -27.38 -8.15 -1.95
N THR A 637 -27.43 -8.91 -0.85
CA THR A 637 -27.49 -10.39 -0.89
C THR A 637 -28.84 -10.93 -1.36
N LEU A 638 -29.90 -10.12 -1.30
CA LEU A 638 -31.24 -10.51 -1.77
C LEU A 638 -31.44 -10.31 -3.27
N THR A 639 -30.84 -9.27 -3.85
CA THR A 639 -31.14 -8.81 -5.22
C THR A 639 -29.93 -8.72 -6.13
N GLY A 640 -28.71 -8.86 -5.58
CA GLY A 640 -27.45 -8.61 -6.29
C GLY A 640 -27.25 -7.14 -6.68
N THR A 641 -28.07 -6.23 -6.14
CA THR A 641 -28.06 -4.81 -6.54
C THR A 641 -26.78 -4.13 -6.08
N ARG A 642 -26.20 -3.33 -6.99
CA ARG A 642 -25.11 -2.39 -6.69
C ARG A 642 -25.65 -1.06 -6.20
N TYR A 643 -24.86 -0.39 -5.39
CA TYR A 643 -25.19 0.93 -4.84
C TYR A 643 -24.46 2.05 -5.59
N PRO A 644 -25.02 3.28 -5.59
CA PRO A 644 -24.38 4.43 -6.21
C PRO A 644 -22.99 4.70 -5.63
N VAL A 645 -22.00 4.80 -6.53
CA VAL A 645 -20.62 5.16 -6.20
C VAL A 645 -20.50 6.68 -6.11
N ILE A 646 -19.93 7.16 -5.01
CA ILE A 646 -19.75 8.59 -4.73
C ILE A 646 -18.28 9.03 -4.85
N PHE A 647 -17.33 8.09 -4.73
CA PHE A 647 -15.91 8.27 -5.03
C PHE A 647 -15.38 7.12 -5.88
N GLY A 648 -14.64 7.43 -6.95
CA GLY A 648 -14.17 6.43 -7.92
C GLY A 648 -15.25 6.08 -8.94
N ALA A 649 -15.05 4.96 -9.66
CA ALA A 649 -16.01 4.41 -10.61
C ALA A 649 -16.15 2.90 -10.36
N HIS A 650 -17.32 2.33 -10.69
CA HIS A 650 -17.40 0.88 -10.85
C HIS A 650 -16.47 0.51 -12.01
N GLU A 651 -15.57 -0.45 -11.79
CA GLU A 651 -14.91 -1.11 -12.92
C GLU A 651 -16.01 -1.71 -13.81
N ASP A 652 -16.02 -1.42 -15.12
CA ASP A 652 -16.94 -2.04 -16.06
C ASP A 652 -16.74 -3.55 -16.03
N THR A 653 -17.59 -4.24 -15.27
CA THR A 653 -17.44 -5.67 -14.98
C THR A 653 -17.63 -6.57 -16.20
N GLU A 654 -18.15 -6.05 -17.31
CA GLU A 654 -18.23 -6.84 -18.56
C GLU A 654 -16.87 -7.00 -19.24
N THR A 655 -15.97 -6.03 -19.09
CA THR A 655 -14.69 -5.98 -19.81
C THR A 655 -13.48 -6.32 -18.94
N ALA A 656 -13.57 -6.14 -17.61
CA ALA A 656 -12.36 -5.99 -16.79
C ALA A 656 -11.65 -7.27 -16.30
N MET A 657 -12.30 -8.43 -16.12
CA MET A 657 -11.64 -9.51 -15.36
C MET A 657 -12.00 -10.94 -15.81
N PRO A 658 -11.26 -11.54 -16.77
CA PRO A 658 -11.34 -12.97 -17.11
C PRO A 658 -11.09 -13.88 -15.90
N PHE A 659 -10.23 -13.44 -14.97
CA PHE A 659 -9.90 -14.17 -13.74
C PHE A 659 -11.07 -14.20 -12.75
N LEU A 660 -11.79 -13.10 -12.54
CA LEU A 660 -13.02 -13.09 -11.73
C LEU A 660 -14.15 -13.86 -12.42
N ARG A 661 -14.21 -13.88 -13.76
CA ARG A 661 -15.15 -14.74 -14.49
C ARG A 661 -14.87 -16.22 -14.20
N GLY A 662 -13.59 -16.60 -14.18
CA GLY A 662 -13.12 -17.94 -13.77
C GLY A 662 -13.42 -18.24 -12.30
N LEU A 663 -13.09 -17.32 -11.39
CA LEU A 663 -13.28 -17.49 -9.94
C LEU A 663 -14.76 -17.50 -9.53
N LEU A 664 -15.61 -16.70 -10.18
CA LEU A 664 -17.05 -16.70 -9.96
C LEU A 664 -17.70 -17.95 -10.55
N ALA A 665 -17.23 -18.42 -11.72
CA ALA A 665 -17.67 -19.70 -12.28
C ALA A 665 -17.24 -20.89 -11.40
N GLU A 666 -15.99 -20.91 -10.93
CA GLU A 666 -15.49 -21.90 -9.98
C GLU A 666 -16.22 -21.82 -8.63
N SER A 667 -16.49 -20.62 -8.11
CA SER A 667 -17.25 -20.43 -6.87
C SER A 667 -18.70 -20.89 -7.01
N ALA A 668 -19.35 -20.60 -8.14
CA ALA A 668 -20.69 -21.10 -8.44
C ALA A 668 -20.71 -22.63 -8.55
N GLN A 669 -19.72 -23.20 -9.24
CA GLN A 669 -19.57 -24.66 -9.38
C GLN A 669 -19.25 -25.34 -8.04
N LEU A 670 -18.47 -24.70 -7.17
CA LEU A 670 -18.20 -25.16 -5.81
C LEU A 670 -19.44 -25.09 -4.91
N ARG A 671 -20.27 -24.05 -5.02
CA ARG A 671 -21.55 -23.94 -4.29
C ARG A 671 -22.57 -24.96 -4.75
N GLU A 672 -22.66 -25.22 -6.05
CA GLU A 672 -23.51 -26.26 -6.62
C GLU A 672 -23.07 -27.64 -6.13
N ARG A 673 -21.76 -27.93 -6.18
CA ARG A 673 -21.17 -29.16 -5.63
C ARG A 673 -21.39 -29.31 -4.12
N ALA A 674 -21.29 -28.24 -3.35
CA ALA A 674 -21.58 -28.26 -1.92
C ALA A 674 -23.07 -28.59 -1.66
N THR A 675 -23.97 -28.00 -2.45
CA THR A 675 -25.42 -28.27 -2.36
C THR A 675 -25.77 -29.71 -2.77
N GLU A 676 -25.08 -30.26 -3.78
CA GLU A 676 -25.20 -31.68 -4.15
C GLU A 676 -24.63 -32.60 -3.06
N ALA A 677 -23.49 -32.26 -2.48
CA ALA A 677 -22.88 -33.02 -1.39
C ALA A 677 -23.79 -33.03 -0.14
N GLU A 678 -24.43 -31.92 0.20
CA GLU A 678 -25.43 -31.85 1.28
C GLU A 678 -26.67 -32.69 0.99
N ARG A 679 -27.19 -32.66 -0.25
CA ARG A 679 -28.32 -33.51 -0.67
C ARG A 679 -27.96 -34.99 -0.59
N TYR A 680 -26.75 -35.36 -1.03
CA TYR A 680 -26.25 -36.74 -0.95
C TYR A 680 -26.03 -37.20 0.48
N ALA A 681 -25.45 -36.36 1.34
CA ALA A 681 -25.28 -36.65 2.76
C ALA A 681 -26.63 -36.86 3.47
N ARG A 682 -27.66 -36.06 3.13
CA ARG A 682 -29.01 -36.25 3.65
C ARG A 682 -29.63 -37.57 3.19
N SER A 683 -29.47 -37.93 1.92
CA SER A 683 -29.91 -39.23 1.38
C SER A 683 -29.24 -40.42 2.09
N LEU A 684 -27.92 -40.35 2.35
CA LEU A 684 -27.21 -41.39 3.10
C LEU A 684 -27.70 -41.53 4.55
N LEU A 685 -28.06 -40.42 5.20
CA LEU A 685 -28.65 -40.45 6.55
C LEU A 685 -30.01 -41.14 6.54
N GLU A 686 -30.86 -40.85 5.55
CA GLU A 686 -32.16 -41.50 5.36
C GLU A 686 -32.00 -43.01 5.08
N ASP A 687 -31.06 -43.39 4.22
CA ASP A 687 -30.79 -44.80 3.92
C ASP A 687 -30.22 -45.56 5.13
N ASN A 688 -29.35 -44.93 5.92
CA ASN A 688 -28.87 -45.52 7.17
C ASN A 688 -30.00 -45.72 8.18
N GLN A 689 -30.94 -44.76 8.30
CA GLN A 689 -32.12 -44.92 9.14
C GLN A 689 -32.98 -46.11 8.69
N ARG A 690 -33.26 -46.24 7.39
CA ARG A 690 -34.00 -47.39 6.83
C ARG A 690 -33.30 -48.73 7.09
N ARG A 691 -31.97 -48.78 6.97
CA ARG A 691 -31.19 -49.99 7.26
C ARG A 691 -31.25 -50.36 8.73
N GLU A 692 -31.20 -49.37 9.62
CA GLU A 692 -31.30 -49.61 11.06
C GLU A 692 -32.70 -50.10 11.44
N GLU A 693 -33.77 -49.56 10.84
CA GLU A 693 -35.13 -50.05 10.99
C GLU A 693 -35.28 -51.51 10.52
N MET A 694 -34.77 -51.85 9.33
CA MET A 694 -34.75 -53.24 8.83
C MET A 694 -33.94 -54.18 9.73
N ARG A 695 -32.82 -53.71 10.29
CA ARG A 695 -31.99 -54.48 11.23
C ARG A 695 -32.79 -54.80 12.50
N LEU A 696 -33.44 -53.79 13.07
CA LEU A 696 -34.29 -53.94 14.26
C LEU A 696 -35.50 -54.85 14.01
N GLU A 697 -36.14 -54.76 12.84
CA GLU A 697 -37.23 -55.65 12.44
C GLU A 697 -36.74 -57.10 12.29
N SER A 698 -35.59 -57.30 11.64
CA SER A 698 -34.97 -58.61 11.47
C SER A 698 -34.59 -59.24 12.81
N GLU A 699 -34.06 -58.45 13.75
CA GLU A 699 -33.79 -58.89 15.13
C GLU A 699 -35.06 -59.29 15.88
N ARG A 700 -36.16 -58.53 15.74
CA ARG A 700 -37.46 -58.87 16.33
C ARG A 700 -38.00 -60.17 15.75
N TYR A 701 -37.91 -60.35 14.44
CA TYR A 701 -38.33 -61.57 13.76
C TYR A 701 -37.50 -62.79 14.20
N ALA A 702 -36.18 -62.65 14.30
CA ALA A 702 -35.31 -63.71 14.81
C ALA A 702 -35.68 -64.12 16.25
N LYS A 703 -35.92 -63.16 17.15
CA LYS A 703 -36.39 -63.43 18.52
C LYS A 703 -37.75 -64.14 18.55
N SER A 704 -38.67 -63.79 17.63
CA SER A 704 -39.95 -64.47 17.50
C SER A 704 -39.78 -65.94 17.09
N LEU A 705 -38.92 -66.20 16.11
CA LEU A 705 -38.57 -67.55 15.67
C LEU A 705 -37.93 -68.37 16.80
N GLU A 706 -37.00 -67.81 17.56
CA GLU A 706 -36.42 -68.49 18.74
C GLU A 706 -37.47 -68.82 19.79
N ALA A 707 -38.43 -67.92 20.04
CA ALA A 707 -39.52 -68.15 20.98
C ALA A 707 -40.47 -69.27 20.50
N GLU A 708 -40.79 -69.33 19.20
CA GLU A 708 -41.54 -70.45 18.61
C GLU A 708 -40.76 -71.76 18.69
N LEU A 709 -39.47 -71.76 18.36
CA LEU A 709 -38.61 -72.93 18.44
C LEU A 709 -38.53 -73.46 19.87
N LYS A 710 -38.54 -72.57 20.87
CA LYS A 710 -38.61 -72.92 22.30
C LYS A 710 -39.96 -73.50 22.70
N LYS A 711 -41.08 -73.04 22.12
CA LYS A 711 -42.41 -73.65 22.29
C LYS A 711 -42.46 -75.06 21.69
N ILE A 712 -41.86 -75.26 20.52
CA ILE A 712 -41.77 -76.58 19.85
C ILE A 712 -40.88 -77.53 20.64
N ARG A 713 -39.77 -77.04 21.20
CA ARG A 713 -38.83 -77.83 22.03
C ARG A 713 -39.27 -77.98 23.49
N ALA A 714 -40.36 -77.34 23.91
CA ALA A 714 -40.88 -77.52 25.26
C ALA A 714 -41.42 -78.95 25.40
N PRO A 715 -40.94 -79.75 26.38
CA PRO A 715 -41.39 -81.12 26.55
C PRO A 715 -42.89 -81.14 26.81
N ARG A 716 -43.64 -81.87 25.98
CA ARG A 716 -45.04 -82.23 26.25
C ARG A 716 -45.07 -82.90 27.62
N ARG A 717 -45.58 -82.20 28.64
CA ARG A 717 -45.95 -82.83 29.91
C ARG A 717 -46.99 -83.90 29.60
N MET A 718 -46.54 -85.15 29.65
CA MET A 718 -47.38 -86.33 29.73
C MET A 718 -48.28 -86.16 30.95
N PHE A 719 -49.55 -85.81 30.73
CA PHE A 719 -50.59 -86.01 31.73
C PHE A 719 -50.91 -87.50 31.73
N PHE A 720 -50.34 -88.24 32.68
CA PHE A 720 -50.92 -89.48 33.16
C PHE A 720 -52.16 -89.12 34.00
N LEU A 721 -53.33 -89.57 33.58
CA LEU A 721 -54.51 -89.71 34.41
C LEU A 721 -55.08 -91.11 34.17
N ARG A 722 -54.84 -91.99 35.16
CA ARG A 722 -55.43 -93.31 35.48
C ARG A 722 -55.67 -94.33 34.37
#